data_AF-A0A0C9ZTI7-F1
#
_entry.id   AF-A0A0C9ZTI7-F1
#
_cell.length_a   1.000
_cell.length_b   1.000
_cell.length_c   1.000
_cell.angle_alpha   90.00
_cell.angle_beta   90.00
_cell.angle_gamma   90.00
#
_symmetry.space_group_name_H-M   'P 1'
#
loop_
_entity.id
_entity.type
_entity.pdbx_description
1 polymer ?
#
loop_
_entity_poly.entity_id
_entity_poly.type
_entity_poly.pdbx_seq_one_letter_code
_entity_poly.pdbx_strand_id
1 'polypeptide(L)'
;MHTPAFVDHTEPDSPTRSTVTPGPRLRADKRYSAAELRDFGLKIYRQVWREFYEWEPGYASRVLADVKNHPLFPVRSRTTQMARTMVKKVADGVPSLSVHSESDPETCIVSFTNHATYGALTTAKVILPTVVLDASLFPPHPPYENCSPASRSILVSEGERDTAKFLPYADEPTFPAKTHLAKFAHLEWEDEFDADLEMIRLETAWRLHVAHKLSLSDINRMNIVKAIRTSHNSGLLWDTQQRDFLHWPGASQINVKDGLPVNWVPQEDDLHARLTSMLRVSCPIINCLLPMCSTHAYPFSPYLPAKKPQITGESMRLSEGNPCGQECFRLVPDIERYAESLPPPSNEADQVALTDNLSVILGIAPDLFPCQLSVLCFRSCKEIFVKRMQLYPDNTILPLDRESSAALSTDGESGTERGTIQGKKKKKSRPLVQYFDDKSHGDFTVLDPCAHPGTCATAMCPCYTNKMHCQPACRCGLSCVRQWPACACQKCEDASCPCALGKRECVPGLCVRCDAGGSRKNPCSNTRMQRQDSKLLEVKTGSFGLGAFATEDMGVDAFLGTYVGHILTNNAADHTSEIMAHNGRNYLFEFSIDAEIFDAAQVGNLTRFLNHKGNGMDNVDASSILVNGEHQIGFFTKRRVDAGEELFLDYGLNYWLNHGGKKGLGDEGTVADGVEDFGVIFERSPQANVDETV
;
A
#
# COMPACT_ATOMS: atom_id res chain seq x y z
N MET A 1 11.52 -6.29 31.36
CA MET A 1 10.13 -5.91 31.04
C MET A 1 9.96 -4.45 31.41
N HIS A 2 10.17 -3.56 30.45
CA HIS A 2 9.98 -2.13 30.64
C HIS A 2 8.48 -1.83 30.50
N THR A 3 7.85 -1.42 31.59
CA THR A 3 6.54 -0.76 31.55
C THR A 3 6.67 0.50 30.69
N PRO A 4 5.84 0.71 29.66
CA PRO A 4 5.76 2.00 29.01
C PRO A 4 5.29 3.01 30.06
N ALA A 5 6.11 4.02 30.32
CA ALA A 5 5.71 5.18 31.10
C ALA A 5 4.79 6.03 30.22
N PHE A 6 3.55 5.57 30.04
CA PHE A 6 2.47 6.53 29.83
C PHE A 6 2.27 7.21 31.17
N VAL A 7 2.51 8.53 31.18
CA VAL A 7 2.06 9.37 32.27
C VAL A 7 0.54 9.19 32.31
N ASP A 8 0.05 8.57 33.39
CA ASP A 8 -1.36 8.65 33.76
C ASP A 8 -1.61 10.11 34.12
N HIS A 9 -1.90 10.92 33.10
CA HIS A 9 -2.54 12.19 33.32
C HIS A 9 -3.96 11.84 33.78
N THR A 10 -4.17 11.79 35.09
CA THR A 10 -5.45 12.26 35.60
C THR A 10 -5.60 13.67 35.05
N GLU A 11 -6.34 13.81 33.95
CA GLU A 11 -6.75 15.11 33.42
C GLU A 11 -7.19 15.96 34.60
N PRO A 12 -6.76 17.22 34.72
CA PRO A 12 -7.31 18.09 35.75
C PRO A 12 -8.83 18.08 35.60
N ASP A 13 -9.54 17.54 36.61
CA ASP A 13 -10.97 17.20 36.61
C ASP A 13 -11.72 17.79 35.41
N SER A 14 -11.89 16.97 34.36
CA SER A 14 -12.68 17.34 33.20
C SER A 14 -14.03 17.85 33.69
N PRO A 15 -14.40 19.13 33.41
CA PRO A 15 -15.60 19.72 33.99
C PRO A 15 -16.81 18.85 33.63
N THR A 16 -17.43 18.26 34.64
CA THR A 16 -18.62 17.40 34.50
C THR A 16 -19.64 18.07 33.59
N ARG A 17 -19.86 17.49 32.40
CA ARG A 17 -20.89 17.83 31.38
C ARG A 17 -21.56 19.19 31.62
N SER A 18 -20.81 20.29 31.51
CA SER A 18 -21.39 21.62 31.66
C SER A 18 -22.26 21.90 30.44
N THR A 19 -23.52 22.22 30.69
CA THR A 19 -24.52 22.55 29.68
C THR A 19 -23.98 23.56 28.67
N VAL A 20 -24.08 23.23 27.38
CA VAL A 20 -23.80 24.11 26.23
C VAL A 20 -24.18 25.54 26.58
N THR A 21 -23.23 26.48 26.48
CA THR A 21 -23.48 27.91 26.70
C THR A 21 -24.72 28.31 25.89
N PRO A 22 -25.77 28.93 26.49
CA PRO A 22 -27.03 29.20 25.81
C PRO A 22 -26.80 29.97 24.50
N GLY A 23 -26.89 29.26 23.38
CA GLY A 23 -26.64 29.79 22.05
C GLY A 23 -27.94 30.08 21.27
N PRO A 24 -27.82 30.65 20.06
CA PRO A 24 -28.98 30.83 19.18
C PRO A 24 -29.66 29.48 18.90
N ARG A 25 -31.00 29.47 18.82
CA ARG A 25 -31.80 28.27 18.58
C ARG A 25 -32.68 28.40 17.34
N LEU A 26 -32.76 27.33 16.56
CA LEU A 26 -33.78 27.18 15.52
C LEU A 26 -35.13 26.83 16.15
N ARG A 27 -36.21 27.29 15.54
CA ARG A 27 -37.59 26.94 15.89
C ARG A 27 -37.96 25.66 15.14
N ALA A 28 -38.49 24.67 15.86
CA ALA A 28 -38.81 23.35 15.31
C ALA A 28 -39.80 23.40 14.13
N ASP A 29 -40.68 24.40 14.11
CA ASP A 29 -41.82 24.45 13.17
C ASP A 29 -41.56 25.35 11.94
N LYS A 30 -40.36 25.94 11.82
CA LYS A 30 -40.01 26.86 10.72
C LYS A 30 -39.12 26.15 9.70
N ARG A 31 -39.47 26.24 8.41
CA ARG A 31 -38.55 25.92 7.32
C ARG A 31 -37.58 27.08 7.10
N TYR A 32 -36.30 26.77 7.01
CA TYR A 32 -35.22 27.75 6.82
C TYR A 32 -34.66 27.66 5.40
N SER A 33 -34.37 28.81 4.81
CA SER A 33 -33.62 28.91 3.55
C SER A 33 -32.13 28.59 3.76
N ALA A 34 -31.42 28.29 2.66
CA ALA A 34 -29.98 28.02 2.72
C ALA A 34 -29.18 29.20 3.29
N ALA A 35 -29.58 30.44 3.00
CA ALA A 35 -28.94 31.64 3.52
C ALA A 35 -29.16 31.80 5.03
N GLU A 36 -30.38 31.52 5.53
CA GLU A 36 -30.68 31.57 6.97
C GLU A 36 -29.92 30.47 7.75
N LEU A 37 -29.81 29.27 7.18
CA LEU A 37 -29.02 28.18 7.78
C LEU A 37 -27.53 28.53 7.84
N ARG A 38 -27.00 29.18 6.80
CA ARG A 38 -25.61 29.65 6.78
C ARG A 38 -25.35 30.74 7.82
N ASP A 39 -26.23 31.74 7.94
CA ASP A 39 -26.11 32.78 8.98
C ASP A 39 -26.17 32.17 10.40
N PHE A 40 -27.06 31.20 10.60
CA PHE A 40 -27.15 30.46 11.85
C PHE A 40 -25.86 29.69 12.16
N GLY A 41 -25.35 28.92 11.18
CA GLY A 41 -24.09 28.20 11.33
C GLY A 41 -22.91 29.10 11.66
N LEU A 42 -22.85 30.31 11.08
CA LEU A 42 -21.77 31.27 11.34
C LEU A 42 -21.81 31.79 12.78
N LYS A 43 -23.01 31.96 13.34
CA LYS A 43 -23.17 32.36 14.75
C LYS A 43 -22.67 31.27 15.69
N ILE A 44 -23.00 30.00 15.41
CA ILE A 44 -22.49 28.86 16.20
C ILE A 44 -20.97 28.77 16.08
N TYR A 45 -20.41 28.85 14.86
CA TYR A 45 -18.97 28.81 14.65
C TYR A 45 -18.23 29.91 15.43
N ARG A 46 -18.69 31.16 15.34
CA ARG A 46 -18.09 32.30 16.08
C ARG A 46 -18.19 32.15 17.59
N GLN A 47 -19.24 31.50 18.08
CA GLN A 47 -19.40 31.20 19.49
C GLN A 47 -18.34 30.19 19.94
N VAL A 48 -18.23 29.05 19.23
CA VAL A 48 -17.24 28.00 19.53
C VAL A 48 -15.81 28.56 19.46
N TRP A 49 -15.51 29.34 18.42
CA TRP A 49 -14.23 30.03 18.25
C TRP A 49 -13.85 30.86 19.47
N ARG A 50 -14.79 31.68 19.96
CA ARG A 50 -14.54 32.56 21.10
C ARG A 50 -14.33 31.76 22.38
N GLU A 51 -15.17 30.75 22.62
CA GLU A 51 -15.04 29.87 23.78
C GLU A 51 -13.67 29.16 23.80
N PHE A 52 -13.19 28.71 22.64
CA PHE A 52 -11.88 28.06 22.51
C PHE A 52 -10.73 29.02 22.84
N TYR A 53 -10.66 30.18 22.19
CA TYR A 53 -9.55 31.13 22.40
C TYR A 53 -9.65 31.96 23.69
N GLU A 54 -10.78 31.95 24.39
CA GLU A 54 -10.86 32.43 25.77
C GLU A 54 -10.19 31.45 26.76
N TRP A 55 -10.15 30.15 26.42
CA TRP A 55 -9.57 29.09 27.24
C TRP A 55 -8.09 28.80 26.91
N GLU A 56 -7.76 28.69 25.62
CA GLU A 56 -6.47 28.16 25.12
C GLU A 56 -5.24 28.83 25.74
N PRO A 57 -5.13 30.18 25.84
CA PRO A 57 -3.91 30.82 26.32
C PRO A 57 -3.58 30.47 27.77
N GLY A 58 -4.61 30.34 28.61
CA GLY A 58 -4.46 29.97 30.02
C GLY A 58 -4.14 28.49 30.22
N TYR A 59 -4.60 27.63 29.30
CA TYR A 59 -4.20 26.22 29.26
C TYR A 59 -2.75 26.07 28.80
N ALA A 60 -2.38 26.66 27.66
CA ALA A 60 -1.03 26.62 27.09
C ALA A 60 0.02 27.17 28.07
N SER A 61 -0.26 28.29 28.73
CA SER A 61 0.63 28.88 29.74
C SER A 61 0.88 27.93 30.91
N ARG A 62 -0.14 27.20 31.38
CA ARG A 62 0.00 26.21 32.46
C ARG A 62 0.82 25.02 32.02
N VAL A 63 0.55 24.46 30.83
CA VAL A 63 1.33 23.34 30.26
C VAL A 63 2.81 23.71 30.12
N LEU A 64 3.11 24.88 29.55
CA LEU A 64 4.49 25.37 29.40
C LEU A 64 5.19 25.59 30.75
N ALA A 65 4.46 26.14 31.74
CA ALA A 65 4.99 26.30 33.09
C ALA A 65 5.29 24.94 33.74
N ASP A 66 4.46 23.93 33.51
CA ASP A 66 4.65 22.60 34.06
C ASP A 66 5.86 21.89 33.43
N VAL A 67 6.02 21.95 32.10
CA VAL A 67 7.22 21.45 31.40
C VAL A 67 8.50 22.13 31.89
N LYS A 68 8.44 23.43 32.18
CA LYS A 68 9.58 24.20 32.72
C LYS A 68 9.93 23.79 34.15
N ASN A 69 8.93 23.50 34.98
CA ASN A 69 9.11 23.16 36.39
C ASN A 69 9.40 21.66 36.61
N HIS A 70 8.98 20.81 35.68
CA HIS A 70 9.18 19.37 35.66
C HIS A 70 9.75 18.94 34.29
N PRO A 71 11.02 19.24 33.98
CA PRO A 71 11.63 18.73 32.75
C PRO A 71 11.54 17.20 32.76
N LEU A 72 10.99 16.63 31.69
CA LEU A 72 10.71 15.19 31.52
C LEU A 72 11.92 14.28 31.81
N PHE A 73 13.12 14.86 31.83
CA PHE A 73 14.30 14.28 32.44
C PHE A 73 15.02 15.32 33.30
N PRO A 74 15.12 15.15 34.63
CA PRO A 74 16.19 15.83 35.34
C PRO A 74 17.51 15.34 34.75
N VAL A 75 18.34 16.25 34.25
CA VAL A 75 19.74 16.00 33.86
C VAL A 75 20.57 15.74 35.12
N ARG A 76 20.26 14.66 35.83
CA ARG A 76 21.02 14.15 36.96
C ARG A 76 21.34 12.68 36.67
N SER A 77 22.56 12.48 36.18
CA SER A 77 23.36 11.25 36.20
C SER A 77 22.58 9.97 36.56
N ARG A 78 22.19 9.21 35.53
CA ARG A 78 21.66 7.83 35.68
C ARG A 78 22.56 6.97 36.60
N THR A 79 23.86 7.26 36.63
CA THR A 79 24.86 6.63 37.51
C THR A 79 24.55 6.86 39.00
N THR A 80 24.17 8.07 39.41
CA THR A 80 23.81 8.37 40.80
C THR A 80 22.51 7.66 41.23
N GLN A 81 21.56 7.51 40.30
CA GLN A 81 20.30 6.79 40.55
C GLN A 81 20.52 5.27 40.63
N MET A 82 21.34 4.70 39.74
CA MET A 82 21.76 3.29 39.81
C MET A 82 22.51 2.99 41.11
N ALA A 83 23.50 3.82 41.48
CA ALA A 83 24.27 3.66 42.71
C ALA A 83 23.36 3.68 43.94
N ARG A 84 22.44 4.65 44.05
CA ARG A 84 21.43 4.68 45.13
C ARG A 84 20.54 3.44 45.16
N THR A 85 20.14 2.93 44.01
CA THR A 85 19.24 1.77 43.92
C THR A 85 19.95 0.47 44.31
N MET A 86 21.19 0.25 43.86
CA MET A 86 22.01 -0.90 44.26
C MET A 86 22.30 -0.85 45.76
N VAL A 87 22.61 0.33 46.28
CA VAL A 87 22.92 0.53 47.70
C VAL A 87 21.68 0.30 48.59
N LYS A 88 20.50 0.75 48.18
CA LYS A 88 19.25 0.51 48.92
C LYS A 88 18.94 -0.98 49.05
N LYS A 89 19.17 -1.77 47.99
CA LYS A 89 19.00 -3.24 48.02
C LYS A 89 19.95 -3.95 48.98
N VAL A 90 21.14 -3.40 49.21
CA VAL A 90 22.12 -3.94 50.18
C VAL A 90 21.79 -3.52 51.61
N ALA A 91 21.11 -2.38 51.77
CA ALA A 91 20.76 -1.78 53.06
C ALA A 91 19.36 -2.17 53.60
N ASP A 92 18.57 -2.95 52.84
CA ASP A 92 17.24 -3.40 53.25
C ASP A 92 17.32 -4.21 54.56
N GLY A 93 16.71 -3.69 55.63
CA GLY A 93 16.70 -4.28 56.97
C GLY A 93 17.39 -3.45 58.07
N VAL A 94 18.06 -2.33 57.73
CA VAL A 94 18.70 -1.43 58.72
C VAL A 94 17.78 -0.23 59.06
N PRO A 95 17.32 -0.06 60.32
CA PRO A 95 16.24 0.90 60.65
C PRO A 95 16.55 2.40 60.50
N SER A 96 17.83 2.80 60.44
CA SER A 96 18.23 4.21 60.54
C SER A 96 19.54 4.51 59.78
N LEU A 97 19.54 4.26 58.46
CA LEU A 97 20.68 4.48 57.57
C LEU A 97 20.43 5.65 56.60
N SER A 98 21.32 6.64 56.57
CA SER A 98 21.32 7.70 55.53
C SER A 98 22.43 7.45 54.51
N VAL A 99 22.11 7.64 53.22
CA VAL A 99 23.01 7.36 52.08
C VAL A 99 23.33 8.65 51.34
N HIS A 100 24.61 9.01 51.32
CA HIS A 100 25.13 10.17 50.57
C HIS A 100 26.09 9.69 49.49
N SER A 101 25.95 10.23 48.28
CA SER A 101 26.81 9.93 47.14
C SER A 101 27.46 11.21 46.65
N GLU A 102 28.80 11.24 46.65
CA GLU A 102 29.60 12.27 46.00
C GLU A 102 30.31 11.63 44.81
N SER A 103 30.29 12.30 43.66
CA SER A 103 30.93 11.83 42.44
C SER A 103 32.10 12.74 42.09
N ASP A 104 33.29 12.17 42.06
CA ASP A 104 34.50 12.71 41.43
C ASP A 104 34.69 11.98 40.08
N PRO A 105 35.21 12.60 39.01
CA PRO A 105 35.48 11.95 37.71
C PRO A 105 36.15 10.57 37.77
N GLU A 106 36.99 10.30 38.76
CA GLU A 106 37.72 9.02 38.87
C GLU A 106 37.19 8.08 39.96
N THR A 107 36.37 8.56 40.90
CA THR A 107 35.86 7.72 42.00
C THR A 107 34.42 8.06 42.39
N CYS A 108 33.59 7.04 42.58
CA CYS A 108 32.27 7.19 43.17
C CYS A 108 32.32 6.79 44.65
N ILE A 109 32.09 7.76 45.54
CA ILE A 109 32.12 7.53 46.98
C ILE A 109 30.69 7.46 47.50
N VAL A 110 30.34 6.29 48.06
CA VAL A 110 29.07 6.09 48.75
C VAL A 110 29.34 6.05 50.25
N SER A 111 28.73 6.97 50.99
CA SER A 111 28.82 7.03 52.45
C SER A 111 27.53 6.54 53.09
N PHE A 112 27.68 5.68 54.09
CA PHE A 112 26.61 5.10 54.89
C PHE A 112 26.71 5.59 56.32
N THR A 113 25.69 6.26 56.84
CA THR A 113 25.69 6.68 58.25
C THR A 113 24.62 5.90 59.00
N ASN A 114 25.05 5.08 59.96
CA ASN A 114 24.14 4.36 60.86
C ASN A 114 23.95 5.18 62.14
N HIS A 115 22.70 5.52 62.45
CA HIS A 115 22.33 6.18 63.70
C HIS A 115 21.86 5.12 64.71
N ALA A 116 22.77 4.66 65.58
CA ALA A 116 22.41 3.79 66.70
C ALA A 116 21.67 4.57 67.81
N THR A 117 20.82 3.88 68.56
CA THR A 117 19.89 4.41 69.58
C THR A 117 20.53 5.19 70.74
N TYR A 118 21.87 5.22 70.83
CA TYR A 118 22.64 5.90 71.88
C TYR A 118 23.58 7.02 71.37
N GLY A 119 23.33 7.55 70.16
CA GLY A 119 24.01 8.77 69.67
C GLY A 119 25.40 8.56 69.05
N ALA A 120 25.89 7.32 68.95
CA ALA A 120 27.12 7.02 68.20
C ALA A 120 26.81 6.98 66.69
N LEU A 121 27.36 7.95 65.95
CA LEU A 121 27.36 7.95 64.49
C LEU A 121 28.52 7.08 63.99
N THR A 122 28.24 6.08 63.17
CA THR A 122 29.29 5.37 62.41
C THR A 122 29.06 5.60 60.93
N THR A 123 30.01 6.28 60.26
CA THR A 123 29.99 6.51 58.82
C THR A 123 30.98 5.59 58.12
N ALA A 124 30.51 4.71 57.24
CA ALA A 124 31.35 3.87 56.40
C ALA A 124 31.39 4.43 54.97
N LYS A 125 32.59 4.59 54.39
CA LYS A 125 32.79 5.04 53.00
C LYS A 125 33.17 3.84 52.13
N VAL A 126 32.42 3.62 51.06
CA VAL A 126 32.74 2.63 50.02
C VAL A 126 33.16 3.38 48.77
N ILE A 127 34.40 3.14 48.34
CA ILE A 127 34.95 3.67 47.09
C ILE A 127 34.65 2.64 46.02
N LEU A 128 33.79 2.98 45.08
CA LEU A 128 33.54 2.14 43.92
C LEU A 128 34.60 2.46 42.85
N PRO A 129 35.31 1.45 42.32
CA PRO A 129 36.24 1.68 41.23
C PRO A 129 35.47 2.15 40.00
N THR A 130 35.89 3.28 39.44
CA THR A 130 35.36 3.74 38.16
C THR A 130 35.97 2.86 37.07
N VAL A 131 35.14 2.08 36.38
CA VAL A 131 35.57 1.38 35.17
C VAL A 131 35.58 2.40 34.05
N VAL A 132 36.77 2.89 33.71
CA VAL A 132 36.96 3.68 32.49
C VAL A 132 36.93 2.71 31.32
N LEU A 133 35.83 2.74 30.55
CA LEU A 133 35.78 2.04 29.28
C LEU A 133 36.65 2.83 28.30
N ASP A 134 37.77 2.24 27.90
CA ASP A 134 38.58 2.80 26.82
C ASP A 134 37.78 2.65 25.51
N ALA A 135 37.24 3.76 25.02
CA ALA A 135 36.49 3.81 23.79
C ALA A 135 37.31 3.32 22.58
N SER A 136 38.65 3.37 22.64
CA SER A 136 39.52 2.83 21.59
C SER A 136 39.45 1.30 21.45
N LEU A 137 39.05 0.59 22.51
CA LEU A 137 38.82 -0.87 22.47
C LEU A 137 37.52 -1.24 21.74
N PHE A 138 36.66 -0.25 21.48
CA PHE A 138 35.39 -0.43 20.80
C PHE A 138 35.39 0.45 19.55
N PRO A 139 36.13 0.06 18.49
CA PRO A 139 36.09 0.82 17.25
C PRO A 139 34.64 0.96 16.81
N PRO A 140 34.20 2.17 16.43
CA PRO A 140 32.83 2.38 15.99
C PRO A 140 32.56 1.48 14.79
N HIS A 141 31.38 0.86 14.77
CA HIS A 141 30.92 0.14 13.59
C HIS A 141 30.89 1.11 12.39
N PRO A 142 31.21 0.65 11.17
CA PRO A 142 31.05 1.46 9.97
C PRO A 142 29.67 2.14 9.91
N PRO A 143 29.58 3.41 9.45
CA PRO A 143 28.30 4.09 9.29
C PRO A 143 27.33 3.26 8.47
N TYR A 144 26.10 3.12 8.96
CA TYR A 144 25.01 2.49 8.23
C TYR A 144 23.76 3.35 8.37
N GLU A 145 22.96 3.40 7.31
CA GLU A 145 21.65 4.06 7.34
C GLU A 145 20.58 3.04 7.72
N ASN A 146 19.47 3.54 8.28
CA ASN A 146 18.32 2.70 8.48
C ASN A 146 17.77 2.24 7.12
N CYS A 147 17.45 0.96 7.04
CA CYS A 147 16.76 0.40 5.90
C CYS A 147 15.63 -0.48 6.44
N SER A 148 14.40 -0.13 6.12
CA SER A 148 13.23 -0.90 6.51
C SER A 148 13.18 -2.16 5.66
N PRO A 149 13.19 -3.36 6.28
CA PRO A 149 13.14 -4.61 5.52
C PRO A 149 11.80 -4.70 4.79
N ALA A 150 11.85 -5.00 3.49
CA ALA A 150 10.66 -5.20 2.67
C ALA A 150 10.83 -6.41 1.75
N SER A 151 9.74 -7.15 1.58
CA SER A 151 9.67 -8.26 0.62
C SER A 151 9.19 -7.81 -0.77
N ARG A 152 8.72 -6.55 -0.89
CA ARG A 152 8.16 -5.97 -2.11
C ARG A 152 8.41 -4.47 -2.17
N SER A 153 8.56 -3.97 -3.39
CA SER A 153 8.76 -2.55 -3.63
C SER A 153 7.52 -1.73 -3.28
N ILE A 154 7.74 -0.47 -2.90
CA ILE A 154 6.71 0.46 -2.46
C ILE A 154 6.70 1.64 -3.43
N LEU A 155 5.56 1.96 -4.01
CA LEU A 155 5.42 3.11 -4.90
C LEU A 155 5.38 4.41 -4.10
N VAL A 156 6.22 5.37 -4.47
CA VAL A 156 6.16 6.72 -3.92
C VAL A 156 5.07 7.50 -4.66
N SER A 157 4.05 7.93 -3.92
CA SER A 157 2.87 8.59 -4.49
C SER A 157 3.21 9.96 -5.08
N GLU A 158 2.46 10.43 -6.09
CA GLU A 158 2.74 11.72 -6.77
C GLU A 158 2.86 12.90 -5.80
N GLY A 159 1.98 12.99 -4.80
CA GLY A 159 2.03 14.07 -3.79
C GLY A 159 3.27 14.02 -2.89
N GLU A 160 3.83 12.83 -2.64
CA GLU A 160 5.09 12.66 -1.91
C GLU A 160 6.32 12.96 -2.76
N ARG A 161 6.20 12.97 -4.09
CA ARG A 161 7.31 13.31 -4.99
C ARG A 161 7.55 14.81 -4.97
N ASP A 162 6.49 15.61 -5.07
CA ASP A 162 6.60 17.06 -5.24
C ASP A 162 6.70 17.82 -3.89
N THR A 163 6.58 17.12 -2.76
CA THR A 163 6.55 17.72 -1.42
C THR A 163 7.72 17.24 -0.56
N ALA A 164 8.55 18.16 -0.07
CA ALA A 164 9.59 17.84 0.89
C ALA A 164 8.96 17.58 2.27
N LYS A 165 9.11 16.36 2.80
CA LYS A 165 8.58 15.99 4.13
C LYS A 165 9.45 16.45 5.29
N PHE A 166 10.77 16.45 5.08
CA PHE A 166 11.76 16.96 6.03
C PHE A 166 13.03 17.38 5.30
N LEU A 167 13.92 18.11 5.99
CA LEU A 167 15.26 18.42 5.49
C LEU A 167 16.25 17.33 5.94
N PRO A 168 16.75 16.47 5.03
CA PRO A 168 17.80 15.52 5.38
C PRO A 168 19.09 16.26 5.76
N TYR A 169 19.83 15.70 6.72
CA TYR A 169 21.10 16.23 7.21
C TYR A 169 21.05 17.72 7.60
N ALA A 170 19.94 18.18 8.19
CA ALA A 170 19.72 19.59 8.55
C ALA A 170 20.81 20.16 9.48
N ASP A 171 21.44 19.31 10.29
CA ASP A 171 22.51 19.69 11.22
C ASP A 171 23.92 19.65 10.59
N GLU A 172 24.04 19.24 9.33
CA GLU A 172 25.33 19.11 8.63
C GLU A 172 25.56 20.28 7.65
N PRO A 173 26.51 21.19 7.93
CA PRO A 173 26.74 22.38 7.09
C PRO A 173 27.19 22.08 5.66
N THR A 174 27.70 20.87 5.39
CA THR A 174 28.17 20.44 4.08
C THR A 174 27.03 19.98 3.17
N PHE A 175 25.85 19.67 3.71
CA PHE A 175 24.70 19.25 2.91
C PHE A 175 24.10 20.46 2.16
N PRO A 176 23.89 20.38 0.82
CA PRO A 176 23.37 21.49 0.03
C PRO A 176 21.84 21.65 0.19
N ALA A 177 21.39 21.98 1.40
CA ALA A 177 19.99 22.08 1.80
C ALA A 177 19.13 22.92 0.84
N LYS A 178 19.61 24.10 0.44
CA LYS A 178 18.86 24.99 -0.46
C LYS A 178 18.66 24.40 -1.85
N THR A 179 19.68 23.73 -2.39
CA THR A 179 19.60 23.09 -3.70
C THR A 179 18.65 21.89 -3.65
N HIS A 180 18.71 21.10 -2.59
CA HIS A 180 17.82 19.97 -2.37
C HIS A 180 16.35 20.42 -2.27
N LEU A 181 16.06 21.39 -1.40
CA LEU A 181 14.69 21.89 -1.19
C LEU A 181 14.11 22.58 -2.43
N ALA A 182 14.94 23.21 -3.27
CA ALA A 182 14.49 23.86 -4.50
C ALA A 182 13.93 22.88 -5.56
N LYS A 183 14.10 21.57 -5.38
CA LYS A 183 13.53 20.55 -6.28
C LYS A 183 12.08 20.21 -5.97
N PHE A 184 11.59 20.59 -4.79
CA PHE A 184 10.22 20.32 -4.38
C PHE A 184 9.34 21.54 -4.68
N ALA A 185 8.11 21.29 -5.12
CA ALA A 185 7.13 22.34 -5.36
C ALA A 185 6.53 22.87 -4.05
N HIS A 186 6.49 22.01 -3.03
CA HIS A 186 5.89 22.29 -1.73
C HIS A 186 6.80 21.79 -0.61
N LEU A 187 6.78 22.47 0.54
CA LEU A 187 7.37 21.95 1.77
C LEU A 187 6.22 21.56 2.70
N GLU A 188 6.23 20.35 3.25
CA GLU A 188 5.14 19.85 4.10
C GLU A 188 4.95 20.71 5.37
N TRP A 189 6.02 21.38 5.81
CA TRP A 189 6.00 22.30 6.95
C TRP A 189 5.68 23.77 6.59
N GLU A 190 5.45 24.09 5.31
CA GLU A 190 4.95 25.41 4.89
C GLU A 190 3.43 25.53 5.00
N ASP A 191 2.70 24.41 4.86
CA ASP A 191 1.26 24.38 5.11
C ASP A 191 1.03 24.62 6.61
N GLU A 192 0.64 25.85 6.97
CA GLU A 192 0.19 26.21 8.31
C GLU A 192 -1.10 25.45 8.64
N PHE A 193 -0.93 24.21 9.09
CA PHE A 193 -1.99 23.40 9.65
C PHE A 193 -2.29 23.88 11.08
N ASP A 194 -3.39 24.61 11.25
CA ASP A 194 -3.87 25.02 12.57
C ASP A 194 -4.79 23.95 13.16
N ALA A 195 -4.26 23.20 14.13
CA ALA A 195 -4.97 22.14 14.84
C ALA A 195 -6.19 22.67 15.61
N ASP A 196 -6.16 23.92 16.06
CA ASP A 196 -7.24 24.55 16.81
C ASP A 196 -8.48 24.71 15.92
N LEU A 197 -8.28 25.08 14.65
CA LEU A 197 -9.36 25.22 13.67
C LEU A 197 -10.12 23.92 13.45
N GLU A 198 -9.44 22.78 13.45
CA GLU A 198 -10.10 21.48 13.31
C GLU A 198 -10.99 21.18 14.52
N MET A 199 -10.50 21.45 15.74
CA MET A 199 -11.29 21.25 16.97
C MET A 199 -12.51 22.18 17.01
N ILE A 200 -12.33 23.46 16.65
CA ILE A 200 -13.42 24.44 16.56
C ILE A 200 -14.47 24.01 15.52
N ARG A 201 -14.02 23.54 14.34
CA ARG A 201 -14.91 23.06 13.27
C ARG A 201 -15.67 21.80 13.68
N LEU A 202 -15.00 20.86 14.35
CA LEU A 202 -15.62 19.62 14.82
C LEU A 202 -16.70 19.90 15.87
N GLU A 203 -16.41 20.75 16.85
CA GLU A 203 -17.40 21.17 17.85
C GLU A 203 -18.56 21.95 17.23
N THR A 204 -18.28 22.79 16.22
CA THR A 204 -19.33 23.47 15.46
C THR A 204 -20.25 22.45 14.75
N ALA A 205 -19.67 21.48 14.04
CA ALA A 205 -20.43 20.45 13.33
C ALA A 205 -21.30 19.62 14.28
N TRP A 206 -20.76 19.29 15.46
CA TRP A 206 -21.49 18.59 16.49
C TRP A 206 -22.68 19.38 17.02
N ARG A 207 -22.51 20.66 17.38
CA ARG A 207 -23.62 21.49 17.88
C ARG A 207 -24.73 21.60 16.83
N LEU A 208 -24.37 21.79 15.57
CA LEU A 208 -25.33 21.85 14.46
C LEU A 208 -26.07 20.51 14.28
N HIS A 209 -25.37 19.38 14.32
CA HIS A 209 -25.98 18.07 14.08
C HIS A 209 -26.74 17.54 15.30
N VAL A 210 -26.09 17.47 16.46
CA VAL A 210 -26.58 16.80 17.66
C VAL A 210 -27.54 17.70 18.45
N ALA A 211 -27.17 18.96 18.67
CA ALA A 211 -27.99 19.90 19.45
C ALA A 211 -29.11 20.54 18.62
N HIS A 212 -28.86 20.83 17.33
CA HIS A 212 -29.84 21.48 16.46
C HIS A 212 -30.50 20.57 15.41
N LYS A 213 -30.17 19.27 15.38
CA LYS A 213 -30.80 18.25 14.50
C LYS A 213 -30.72 18.56 13.01
N LEU A 214 -29.68 19.28 12.58
CA LEU A 214 -29.43 19.54 11.16
C LEU A 214 -28.78 18.32 10.49
N SER A 215 -29.15 18.06 9.23
CA SER A 215 -28.53 16.98 8.46
C SER A 215 -27.08 17.33 8.11
N LEU A 216 -26.20 16.33 7.94
CA LEU A 216 -24.81 16.57 7.52
C LEU A 216 -24.74 17.25 6.14
N SER A 217 -25.71 16.95 5.26
CA SER A 217 -25.84 17.60 3.95
C SER A 217 -26.10 19.09 4.10
N ASP A 218 -27.00 19.49 5.01
CA ASP A 218 -27.28 20.90 5.26
C ASP A 218 -26.06 21.60 5.84
N ILE A 219 -25.32 20.96 6.76
CA ILE A 219 -24.09 21.53 7.32
C ILE A 219 -23.02 21.72 6.23
N ASN A 220 -22.82 20.72 5.35
CA ASN A 220 -21.90 20.84 4.21
C ASN A 220 -22.29 21.98 3.28
N ARG A 221 -23.59 22.15 3.00
CA ARG A 221 -24.13 23.22 2.14
C ARG A 221 -23.92 24.63 2.72
N MET A 222 -23.72 24.76 4.03
CA MET A 222 -23.42 26.06 4.64
C MET A 222 -22.01 26.56 4.27
N ASN A 223 -21.09 25.66 3.93
CA ASN A 223 -19.68 25.95 3.61
C ASN A 223 -18.99 26.79 4.72
N ILE A 224 -19.13 26.34 5.97
CA ILE A 224 -18.56 26.97 7.19
C ILE A 224 -17.48 26.08 7.80
N VAL A 225 -17.70 24.76 7.75
CA VAL A 225 -16.74 23.75 8.18
C VAL A 225 -16.21 23.02 6.94
N LYS A 226 -15.01 22.42 7.05
CA LYS A 226 -14.55 21.43 6.07
C LYS A 226 -15.64 20.38 5.88
N ALA A 227 -15.85 19.91 4.65
CA ALA A 227 -16.88 18.92 4.37
C ALA A 227 -16.80 17.78 5.38
N ILE A 228 -17.91 17.53 6.09
CA ILE A 228 -17.98 16.63 7.26
C ILE A 228 -17.42 15.25 6.91
N ARG A 229 -17.77 14.77 5.72
CA ARG A 229 -17.26 13.55 5.11
C ARG A 229 -17.26 13.70 3.59
N THR A 230 -16.12 13.45 2.95
CA THR A 230 -15.96 13.47 1.49
C THR A 230 -15.76 12.07 0.92
N SER A 231 -15.17 11.16 1.70
CA SER A 231 -15.06 9.73 1.39
C SER A 231 -15.01 8.92 2.68
N HIS A 232 -14.81 7.60 2.57
CA HIS A 232 -14.55 6.75 3.72
C HIS A 232 -13.25 7.08 4.46
N ASN A 233 -12.32 7.82 3.84
CA ASN A 233 -10.99 8.16 4.38
C ASN A 233 -10.63 9.65 4.19
N SER A 234 -11.62 10.54 4.09
CA SER A 234 -11.38 11.99 4.01
C SER A 234 -12.57 12.81 4.52
N GLY A 235 -12.27 14.02 4.98
CA GLY A 235 -13.25 14.98 5.51
C GLY A 235 -13.10 15.14 7.02
N LEU A 236 -13.77 16.15 7.58
CA LEU A 236 -13.57 16.60 8.96
C LEU A 236 -13.64 15.45 9.99
N LEU A 237 -14.59 14.52 9.86
CA LEU A 237 -14.73 13.39 10.80
C LEU A 237 -13.61 12.35 10.67
N TRP A 238 -12.98 12.23 9.49
CA TRP A 238 -11.86 11.32 9.32
C TRP A 238 -10.56 11.95 9.82
N ASP A 239 -10.32 13.21 9.47
CA ASP A 239 -9.09 13.92 9.83
C ASP A 239 -8.95 14.02 11.36
N THR A 240 -10.07 14.27 12.05
CA THR A 240 -10.11 14.37 13.52
C THR A 240 -10.03 13.03 14.25
N GLN A 241 -10.24 11.89 13.57
CA GLN A 241 -10.03 10.56 14.18
C GLN A 241 -8.56 10.21 14.39
N GLN A 242 -7.65 10.91 13.68
CA GLN A 242 -6.20 10.68 13.74
C GLN A 242 -5.51 11.57 14.77
N ARG A 243 -6.26 12.26 15.65
CA ARG A 243 -5.73 13.26 16.58
C ARG A 243 -6.14 12.99 18.02
N ASP A 244 -5.34 13.52 18.93
CA ASP A 244 -5.74 13.70 20.32
C ASP A 244 -6.86 14.74 20.40
N PHE A 245 -7.91 14.41 21.14
CA PHE A 245 -9.10 15.24 21.24
C PHE A 245 -8.91 16.26 22.38
N LEU A 246 -8.96 17.56 22.06
CA LEU A 246 -8.87 18.61 23.07
C LEU A 246 -10.24 18.85 23.71
N HIS A 247 -10.27 18.92 25.04
CA HIS A 247 -11.44 19.30 25.80
C HIS A 247 -11.26 20.68 26.46
N TRP A 248 -12.25 21.57 26.27
CA TRP A 248 -12.25 22.91 26.88
C TRP A 248 -13.60 23.23 27.52
N PRO A 249 -13.66 24.16 28.49
CA PRO A 249 -14.91 24.60 29.09
C PRO A 249 -15.90 25.11 28.03
N GLY A 250 -17.07 24.47 27.96
CA GLY A 250 -18.11 24.78 26.97
C GLY A 250 -18.11 23.85 25.75
N ALA A 251 -17.05 23.07 25.50
CA ALA A 251 -17.08 22.00 24.52
C ALA A 251 -18.11 20.92 24.92
N SER A 252 -18.97 20.55 23.98
CA SER A 252 -20.07 19.62 24.22
C SER A 252 -19.66 18.17 24.01
N GLN A 253 -18.63 17.95 23.17
CA GLN A 253 -18.06 16.64 22.91
C GLN A 253 -17.03 16.24 23.96
N ILE A 254 -17.04 14.96 24.32
CA ILE A 254 -16.01 14.30 25.12
C ILE A 254 -15.16 13.40 24.21
N ASN A 255 -15.77 12.85 23.14
CA ASN A 255 -15.08 12.11 22.09
C ASN A 255 -15.72 12.34 20.71
N VAL A 256 -14.95 12.18 19.62
CA VAL A 256 -15.41 12.21 18.22
C VAL A 256 -16.59 11.26 17.95
N LYS A 257 -16.71 10.15 18.70
CA LYS A 257 -17.80 9.15 18.57
C LYS A 257 -19.13 9.60 19.18
N ASP A 258 -19.18 10.70 19.91
CA ASP A 258 -20.39 11.13 20.63
C ASP A 258 -21.40 11.75 19.66
N GLY A 259 -22.25 10.95 19.01
CA GLY A 259 -23.41 11.46 18.26
C GLY A 259 -23.14 12.00 16.85
N LEU A 260 -21.87 12.06 16.41
CA LEU A 260 -21.53 12.26 14.99
C LEU A 260 -21.34 10.89 14.30
N PRO A 261 -21.84 10.70 13.07
CA PRO A 261 -21.71 9.42 12.35
C PRO A 261 -20.31 9.27 11.76
N VAL A 262 -19.41 8.75 12.58
CA VAL A 262 -17.98 8.59 12.28
C VAL A 262 -17.66 7.46 11.30
N ASN A 263 -18.54 6.47 11.18
CA ASN A 263 -18.37 5.33 10.28
C ASN A 263 -19.08 5.62 8.94
N TRP A 264 -18.31 5.79 7.86
CA TRP A 264 -18.86 5.74 6.51
C TRP A 264 -18.91 4.29 6.05
N VAL A 265 -20.05 3.62 6.28
CA VAL A 265 -20.30 2.26 5.80
C VAL A 265 -21.47 2.36 4.83
N PRO A 266 -21.32 1.95 3.55
CA PRO A 266 -22.48 1.74 2.70
C PRO A 266 -23.50 0.87 3.43
N GLN A 267 -24.79 1.12 3.26
CA GLN A 267 -25.84 0.40 4.00
C GLN A 267 -25.68 -1.12 3.78
N GLU A 268 -26.04 -1.92 4.80
CA GLU A 268 -25.83 -3.37 4.78
C GLU A 268 -26.50 -4.05 3.57
N ASP A 269 -27.64 -3.51 3.15
CA ASP A 269 -28.47 -3.94 2.04
C ASP A 269 -28.01 -3.43 0.65
N ASP A 270 -27.05 -2.50 0.57
CA ASP A 270 -26.52 -1.98 -0.70
C ASP A 270 -25.24 -2.73 -1.11
N LEU A 271 -25.40 -3.95 -1.65
CA LEU A 271 -24.28 -4.78 -2.11
C LEU A 271 -23.44 -4.08 -3.20
N HIS A 272 -24.07 -3.32 -4.09
CA HIS A 272 -23.38 -2.63 -5.18
C HIS A 272 -22.40 -1.59 -4.63
N ALA A 273 -22.85 -0.71 -3.72
CA ALA A 273 -21.99 0.29 -3.11
C ALA A 273 -20.90 -0.33 -2.25
N ARG A 274 -21.21 -1.40 -1.49
CA ARG A 274 -20.21 -2.16 -0.70
C ARG A 274 -19.11 -2.73 -1.60
N LEU A 275 -19.50 -3.41 -2.69
CA LEU A 275 -18.55 -4.01 -3.63
C LEU A 275 -17.74 -2.93 -4.37
N THR A 276 -18.40 -1.88 -4.88
CA THR A 276 -17.75 -0.75 -5.55
C THR A 276 -16.74 -0.07 -4.63
N SER A 277 -17.08 0.14 -3.36
CA SER A 277 -16.17 0.72 -2.37
C SER A 277 -14.95 -0.16 -2.14
N MET A 278 -15.16 -1.48 -1.98
CA MET A 278 -14.07 -2.43 -1.77
C MET A 278 -13.14 -2.53 -2.99
N LEU A 279 -13.69 -2.55 -4.21
CA LEU A 279 -12.91 -2.67 -5.44
C LEU A 279 -11.99 -1.49 -5.72
N ARG A 280 -12.32 -0.28 -5.24
CA ARG A 280 -11.47 0.91 -5.39
C ARG A 280 -10.16 0.79 -4.64
N VAL A 281 -10.18 0.11 -3.49
CA VAL A 281 -9.02 -0.01 -2.60
C VAL A 281 -8.35 -1.37 -2.69
N SER A 282 -9.00 -2.37 -3.29
CA SER A 282 -8.46 -3.72 -3.45
C SER A 282 -7.59 -3.82 -4.69
N CYS A 283 -6.31 -4.11 -4.50
CA CYS A 283 -5.39 -4.30 -5.62
C CYS A 283 -5.69 -5.63 -6.34
N PRO A 284 -6.02 -5.59 -7.65
CA PRO A 284 -6.36 -6.79 -8.42
C PRO A 284 -5.14 -7.53 -8.96
N ILE A 285 -3.92 -7.02 -8.75
CA ILE A 285 -2.69 -7.65 -9.22
C ILE A 285 -2.42 -8.91 -8.39
N ILE A 286 -2.15 -10.04 -9.07
CA ILE A 286 -2.05 -11.38 -8.46
C ILE A 286 -0.96 -11.45 -7.40
N ASN A 287 0.13 -10.68 -7.56
CA ASN A 287 1.19 -10.64 -6.57
C ASN A 287 0.72 -9.99 -5.25
N CYS A 288 -0.28 -9.09 -5.29
CA CYS A 288 -0.78 -8.31 -4.14
C CYS A 288 -2.03 -8.92 -3.52
N LEU A 289 -3.15 -8.92 -4.25
CA LEU A 289 -4.49 -9.32 -3.78
C LEU A 289 -4.87 -8.77 -2.39
N LEU A 290 -4.45 -7.54 -2.09
CA LEU A 290 -4.62 -6.88 -0.78
C LEU A 290 -5.31 -5.52 -0.95
N PRO A 291 -6.12 -5.09 0.05
CA PRO A 291 -6.60 -3.72 0.12
C PRO A 291 -5.45 -2.76 0.44
N MET A 292 -5.55 -1.50 -0.02
CA MET A 292 -4.58 -0.43 0.25
C MET A 292 -3.14 -0.84 -0.07
N CYS A 293 -2.93 -1.42 -1.26
CA CYS A 293 -1.63 -1.85 -1.70
C CYS A 293 -0.65 -0.67 -1.78
N SER A 294 0.54 -0.84 -1.21
CA SER A 294 1.61 0.17 -1.22
C SER A 294 2.45 0.15 -2.50
N THR A 295 2.39 -0.93 -3.29
CA THR A 295 3.15 -1.08 -4.55
C THR A 295 2.44 -0.48 -5.75
N HIS A 296 1.10 -0.46 -5.75
CA HIS A 296 0.31 0.02 -6.88
C HIS A 296 -0.59 1.16 -6.46
N ALA A 297 -0.62 2.22 -7.26
CA ALA A 297 -1.49 3.36 -7.03
C ALA A 297 -2.97 2.95 -7.04
N TYR A 298 -3.73 3.53 -6.12
CA TYR A 298 -5.20 3.47 -6.05
C TYR A 298 -5.73 4.92 -6.16
N PRO A 299 -6.98 5.15 -6.60
CA PRO A 299 -8.09 4.19 -6.70
C PRO A 299 -8.09 3.34 -7.99
N PHE A 300 -8.28 2.02 -7.83
CA PHE A 300 -8.55 1.14 -8.97
C PHE A 300 -9.94 1.39 -9.54
N SER A 301 -10.11 1.06 -10.82
CA SER A 301 -11.43 1.11 -11.46
C SER A 301 -12.42 0.19 -10.73
N PRO A 302 -13.54 0.72 -10.22
CA PRO A 302 -14.59 -0.08 -9.58
C PRO A 302 -15.49 -0.79 -10.62
N TYR A 303 -15.13 -0.71 -11.91
CA TYR A 303 -15.94 -1.27 -12.97
C TYR A 303 -16.14 -2.77 -12.81
N LEU A 304 -17.41 -3.15 -12.70
CA LEU A 304 -17.85 -4.54 -12.75
C LEU A 304 -18.20 -4.89 -14.20
N PRO A 305 -17.49 -5.84 -14.83
CA PRO A 305 -17.79 -6.22 -16.20
C PRO A 305 -19.18 -6.82 -16.30
N ALA A 306 -20.09 -6.12 -16.98
CA ALA A 306 -21.43 -6.62 -17.24
C ALA A 306 -21.37 -7.70 -18.32
N LYS A 307 -21.66 -8.94 -17.94
CA LYS A 307 -21.80 -10.06 -18.88
C LYS A 307 -23.28 -10.23 -19.25
N LYS A 308 -23.53 -10.59 -20.52
CA LYS A 308 -24.88 -10.98 -20.95
C LYS A 308 -25.10 -12.46 -20.65
N PRO A 309 -26.28 -12.87 -20.14
CA PRO A 309 -26.62 -14.28 -19.97
C PRO A 309 -26.49 -15.04 -21.29
N GLN A 310 -25.99 -16.27 -21.22
CA GLN A 310 -25.88 -17.19 -22.35
C GLN A 310 -26.78 -18.42 -22.19
N ILE A 311 -27.24 -18.71 -20.97
CA ILE A 311 -28.04 -19.88 -20.64
C ILE A 311 -29.45 -19.44 -20.21
N THR A 312 -30.45 -19.95 -20.93
CA THR A 312 -31.87 -19.77 -20.59
C THR A 312 -32.23 -20.55 -19.33
N GLY A 313 -33.22 -20.07 -18.57
CA GLY A 313 -33.72 -20.78 -17.39
C GLY A 313 -34.35 -22.12 -17.75
N GLU A 314 -34.99 -22.24 -18.90
CA GLU A 314 -35.45 -23.53 -19.41
C GLU A 314 -34.27 -24.51 -19.63
N SER A 315 -33.18 -24.05 -20.26
CA SER A 315 -31.96 -24.85 -20.45
C SER A 315 -31.34 -25.25 -19.10
N MET A 316 -31.26 -24.32 -18.14
CA MET A 316 -30.80 -24.63 -16.78
C MET A 316 -31.64 -25.72 -16.13
N ARG A 317 -32.97 -25.69 -16.27
CA ARG A 317 -33.88 -26.68 -15.70
C ARG A 317 -33.71 -28.07 -16.34
N LEU A 318 -33.49 -28.11 -17.65
CA LEU A 318 -33.32 -29.34 -18.42
C LEU A 318 -31.89 -29.92 -18.37
N SER A 319 -30.90 -29.13 -17.95
CA SER A 319 -29.51 -29.57 -17.83
C SER A 319 -29.37 -30.80 -16.91
N GLU A 320 -28.32 -31.59 -17.05
CA GLU A 320 -28.09 -32.73 -16.17
C GLU A 320 -27.75 -32.30 -14.73
N GLY A 321 -28.22 -33.06 -13.74
CA GLY A 321 -27.86 -32.85 -12.33
C GLY A 321 -28.97 -33.19 -11.33
N ASN A 322 -28.56 -33.59 -10.13
CA ASN A 322 -29.49 -33.92 -9.04
C ASN A 322 -30.05 -32.65 -8.38
N PRO A 323 -31.29 -32.69 -7.84
CA PRO A 323 -31.82 -31.60 -7.03
C PRO A 323 -30.91 -31.28 -5.83
N CYS A 324 -30.69 -30.00 -5.55
CA CYS A 324 -29.90 -29.55 -4.39
C CYS A 324 -30.63 -29.74 -3.03
N GLY A 325 -31.90 -30.10 -3.06
CA GLY A 325 -32.77 -30.26 -1.90
C GLY A 325 -34.25 -30.23 -2.28
N GLN A 326 -35.14 -30.22 -1.29
CA GLN A 326 -36.59 -30.18 -1.49
C GLN A 326 -37.06 -28.86 -2.14
N GLU A 327 -36.32 -27.78 -1.89
CA GLU A 327 -36.55 -26.45 -2.44
C GLU A 327 -35.72 -26.16 -3.69
N CYS A 328 -35.33 -27.19 -4.45
CA CYS A 328 -34.57 -27.01 -5.69
C CYS A 328 -35.43 -26.48 -6.84
N PHE A 329 -34.86 -25.59 -7.66
CA PHE A 329 -35.50 -25.04 -8.86
C PHE A 329 -35.92 -26.11 -9.88
N ARG A 330 -35.22 -27.24 -9.91
CA ARG A 330 -35.55 -28.40 -10.78
C ARG A 330 -36.88 -29.05 -10.42
N LEU A 331 -37.33 -28.86 -9.18
CA LEU A 331 -38.56 -29.42 -8.64
C LEU A 331 -39.74 -28.45 -8.75
N VAL A 332 -39.59 -27.32 -9.45
CA VAL A 332 -40.70 -26.38 -9.69
C VAL A 332 -41.60 -26.97 -10.79
N PRO A 333 -42.81 -27.46 -10.46
CA PRO A 333 -43.66 -28.15 -11.43
C PRO A 333 -44.29 -27.18 -12.42
N ASP A 334 -44.63 -25.97 -11.96
CA ASP A 334 -45.22 -24.88 -12.74
C ASP A 334 -44.63 -23.56 -12.22
N ILE A 335 -43.88 -22.87 -13.08
CA ILE A 335 -43.14 -21.66 -12.73
C ILE A 335 -44.09 -20.48 -12.52
N GLU A 336 -45.12 -20.37 -13.35
CA GLU A 336 -46.08 -19.27 -13.34
C GLU A 336 -46.93 -19.35 -12.06
N ARG A 337 -47.46 -20.55 -11.78
CA ARG A 337 -48.22 -20.80 -10.56
C ARG A 337 -47.38 -20.64 -9.28
N TYR A 338 -46.11 -21.04 -9.30
CA TYR A 338 -45.23 -20.82 -8.16
C TYR A 338 -44.89 -19.33 -7.99
N ALA A 339 -44.69 -18.59 -9.08
CA ALA A 339 -44.46 -17.15 -9.04
C ALA A 339 -45.64 -16.39 -8.40
N GLU A 340 -46.88 -16.82 -8.67
CA GLU A 340 -48.09 -16.28 -8.03
C GLU A 340 -48.18 -16.61 -6.52
N SER A 341 -47.56 -17.72 -6.10
CA SER A 341 -47.52 -18.12 -4.68
C SER A 341 -46.48 -17.38 -3.84
N LEU A 342 -45.52 -16.70 -4.50
CA LEU A 342 -44.57 -15.85 -3.81
C LEU A 342 -45.31 -14.61 -3.27
N PRO A 343 -44.85 -14.04 -2.14
CA PRO A 343 -45.44 -12.81 -1.64
C PRO A 343 -45.41 -11.75 -2.75
N PRO A 344 -46.46 -10.92 -2.91
CA PRO A 344 -46.43 -9.84 -3.88
C PRO A 344 -45.20 -8.96 -3.62
N PRO A 345 -44.66 -8.25 -4.63
CA PRO A 345 -43.61 -7.27 -4.41
C PRO A 345 -44.19 -6.13 -3.54
N SER A 346 -44.19 -6.34 -2.23
CA SER A 346 -44.50 -5.34 -1.22
C SER A 346 -43.27 -4.44 -1.08
N ASN A 347 -43.48 -3.19 -0.69
CA ASN A 347 -42.42 -2.24 -0.29
C ASN A 347 -41.68 -2.67 0.99
N GLU A 348 -41.72 -3.96 1.36
CA GLU A 348 -40.90 -4.50 2.44
C GLU A 348 -39.44 -4.45 1.96
N ALA A 349 -38.63 -3.68 2.69
CA ALA A 349 -37.24 -3.39 2.35
C ALA A 349 -36.42 -4.65 1.99
N ASP A 350 -36.77 -5.81 2.58
CA ASP A 350 -36.12 -7.10 2.36
C ASP A 350 -36.28 -7.67 0.93
N GLN A 351 -37.43 -7.47 0.26
CA GLN A 351 -37.63 -7.94 -1.12
C GLN A 351 -36.94 -7.05 -2.16
N VAL A 352 -36.90 -5.74 -1.91
CA VAL A 352 -36.18 -4.77 -2.74
C VAL A 352 -34.68 -5.05 -2.64
N ALA A 353 -34.16 -5.18 -1.42
CA ALA A 353 -32.76 -5.55 -1.17
C ALA A 353 -32.37 -6.88 -1.85
N LEU A 354 -33.22 -7.91 -1.79
CA LEU A 354 -32.96 -9.17 -2.49
C LEU A 354 -32.85 -8.98 -4.00
N THR A 355 -33.77 -8.23 -4.60
CA THR A 355 -33.82 -8.03 -6.05
C THR A 355 -32.60 -7.23 -6.54
N ASP A 356 -32.22 -6.19 -5.80
CA ASP A 356 -31.05 -5.37 -6.09
C ASP A 356 -29.76 -6.21 -5.95
N ASN A 357 -29.62 -6.96 -4.86
CA ASN A 357 -28.46 -7.85 -4.65
C ASN A 357 -28.35 -8.92 -5.74
N LEU A 358 -29.47 -9.54 -6.11
CA LEU A 358 -29.50 -10.54 -7.17
C LEU A 358 -29.11 -9.93 -8.53
N SER A 359 -29.60 -8.72 -8.83
CA SER A 359 -29.23 -7.96 -10.04
C SER A 359 -27.73 -7.69 -10.12
N VAL A 360 -27.09 -7.31 -9.00
CA VAL A 360 -25.64 -7.11 -8.93
C VAL A 360 -24.86 -8.40 -9.18
N ILE A 361 -25.24 -9.50 -8.51
CA ILE A 361 -24.58 -10.81 -8.67
C ILE A 361 -24.71 -11.29 -10.12
N LEU A 362 -25.92 -11.22 -10.68
CA LEU A 362 -26.22 -11.63 -12.04
C LEU A 362 -25.54 -10.74 -13.09
N GLY A 363 -25.35 -9.45 -12.83
CA GLY A 363 -24.58 -8.58 -13.71
C GLY A 363 -23.13 -9.04 -13.91
N ILE A 364 -22.52 -9.62 -12.86
CA ILE A 364 -21.15 -10.15 -12.88
C ILE A 364 -21.11 -11.57 -13.47
N ALA A 365 -22.05 -12.42 -13.04
CA ALA A 365 -22.09 -13.84 -13.35
C ALA A 365 -23.53 -14.29 -13.70
N PRO A 366 -24.02 -13.95 -14.91
CA PRO A 366 -25.43 -14.11 -15.28
C PRO A 366 -25.89 -15.57 -15.42
N ASP A 367 -24.94 -16.48 -15.61
CA ASP A 367 -25.18 -17.92 -15.85
C ASP A 367 -24.91 -18.79 -14.61
N LEU A 368 -24.76 -18.19 -13.41
CA LEU A 368 -24.78 -18.96 -12.16
C LEU A 368 -26.11 -19.69 -12.02
N PHE A 369 -26.03 -20.97 -11.64
CA PHE A 369 -27.23 -21.78 -11.46
C PHE A 369 -28.02 -21.32 -10.23
N PRO A 370 -29.37 -21.45 -10.23
CA PRO A 370 -30.20 -21.05 -9.10
C PRO A 370 -29.78 -21.72 -7.78
N CYS A 371 -29.21 -22.92 -7.82
CA CYS A 371 -28.66 -23.58 -6.63
C CYS A 371 -27.51 -22.76 -6.01
N GLN A 372 -26.60 -22.23 -6.83
CA GLN A 372 -25.47 -21.41 -6.36
C GLN A 372 -25.96 -20.04 -5.89
N LEU A 373 -26.86 -19.42 -6.65
CA LEU A 373 -27.47 -18.14 -6.28
C LEU A 373 -28.26 -18.22 -4.97
N SER A 374 -28.91 -19.35 -4.69
CA SER A 374 -29.64 -19.58 -3.44
C SER A 374 -28.75 -19.48 -2.20
N VAL A 375 -27.50 -19.97 -2.31
CA VAL A 375 -26.49 -19.87 -1.26
C VAL A 375 -26.01 -18.43 -1.11
N LEU A 376 -25.75 -17.73 -2.23
CA LEU A 376 -25.27 -16.35 -2.22
C LEU A 376 -26.31 -15.35 -1.69
N CYS A 377 -27.58 -15.57 -2.01
CA CYS A 377 -28.68 -14.68 -1.63
C CYS A 377 -29.37 -15.09 -0.33
N PHE A 378 -28.98 -16.21 0.30
CA PHE A 378 -29.62 -16.77 1.49
C PHE A 378 -31.15 -16.93 1.34
N ARG A 379 -31.58 -17.46 0.20
CA ARG A 379 -32.99 -17.67 -0.17
C ARG A 379 -33.22 -19.06 -0.74
N SER A 380 -34.48 -19.47 -0.88
CA SER A 380 -34.80 -20.76 -1.46
C SER A 380 -34.41 -20.83 -2.94
N CYS A 381 -34.00 -22.01 -3.41
CA CYS A 381 -33.55 -22.17 -4.79
C CYS A 381 -34.70 -22.02 -5.81
N LYS A 382 -35.93 -22.40 -5.45
CA LYS A 382 -37.14 -22.12 -6.25
C LYS A 382 -37.44 -20.63 -6.39
N GLU A 383 -37.39 -19.87 -5.29
CA GLU A 383 -37.64 -18.42 -5.28
C GLU A 383 -36.62 -17.67 -6.14
N ILE A 384 -35.33 -17.97 -5.96
CA ILE A 384 -34.26 -17.36 -6.74
C ILE A 384 -34.37 -17.66 -8.23
N PHE A 385 -34.80 -18.87 -8.60
CA PHE A 385 -35.03 -19.22 -9.99
C PHE A 385 -36.13 -18.35 -10.61
N VAL A 386 -37.26 -18.15 -9.92
CA VAL A 386 -38.32 -17.27 -10.40
C VAL A 386 -37.84 -15.82 -10.51
N LYS A 387 -37.18 -15.29 -9.48
CA LYS A 387 -36.64 -13.92 -9.49
C LYS A 387 -35.62 -13.72 -10.61
N ARG A 388 -34.75 -14.71 -10.88
CA ARG A 388 -33.84 -14.70 -12.04
C ARG A 388 -34.62 -14.65 -13.35
N MET A 389 -35.67 -15.46 -13.51
CA MET A 389 -36.49 -15.47 -14.73
C MET A 389 -37.24 -14.16 -14.94
N GLN A 390 -37.56 -13.42 -13.87
CA GLN A 390 -38.12 -12.07 -13.96
C GLN A 390 -37.07 -11.04 -14.41
N LEU A 391 -35.82 -11.15 -13.93
CA LEU A 391 -34.73 -10.26 -14.31
C LEU A 391 -34.20 -10.54 -15.73
N TYR A 392 -34.05 -11.82 -16.09
CA TYR A 392 -33.60 -12.30 -17.40
C TYR A 392 -34.59 -13.32 -17.98
N PRO A 393 -35.69 -12.85 -18.58
CA PRO A 393 -36.64 -13.73 -19.25
C PRO A 393 -36.01 -14.45 -20.45
N ASP A 394 -36.37 -15.71 -20.68
CA ASP A 394 -35.73 -16.54 -21.73
C ASP A 394 -35.81 -15.95 -23.14
N ASN A 395 -36.88 -15.21 -23.45
CA ASN A 395 -37.04 -14.52 -24.74
C ASN A 395 -36.06 -13.34 -24.95
N THR A 396 -35.36 -12.90 -23.90
CA THR A 396 -34.35 -11.83 -23.97
C THR A 396 -32.93 -12.38 -24.14
N ILE A 397 -32.74 -13.69 -24.01
CA ILE A 397 -31.44 -14.37 -24.09
C ILE A 397 -31.25 -14.87 -25.52
N LEU A 398 -30.41 -14.19 -26.30
CA LEU A 398 -30.14 -14.56 -27.69
C LEU A 398 -29.19 -15.78 -27.76
N PRO A 399 -29.46 -16.78 -28.63
CA PRO A 399 -28.53 -17.88 -28.88
C PRO A 399 -27.22 -17.36 -29.50
N LEU A 400 -26.06 -17.82 -29.02
CA LEU A 400 -24.78 -17.50 -29.62
C LEU A 400 -24.73 -17.94 -31.10
N ASP A 401 -24.26 -17.05 -31.97
CA ASP A 401 -23.80 -17.43 -33.30
C ASP A 401 -22.76 -18.55 -33.16
N ARG A 402 -22.96 -19.65 -33.90
CA ARG A 402 -22.13 -20.87 -33.93
C ARG A 402 -20.63 -20.63 -34.12
N GLU A 403 -20.22 -19.45 -34.58
CA GLU A 403 -18.80 -19.07 -34.73
C GLU A 403 -18.12 -18.76 -33.37
N SER A 404 -18.90 -18.38 -32.35
CA SER A 404 -18.39 -18.03 -31.01
C SER A 404 -18.15 -19.27 -30.12
N SER A 405 -18.89 -20.35 -30.36
CA SER A 405 -18.84 -21.59 -29.57
C SER A 405 -17.56 -22.41 -29.80
N ALA A 406 -16.86 -22.19 -30.93
CA ALA A 406 -15.60 -22.87 -31.22
C ALA A 406 -14.41 -22.42 -30.34
N ALA A 407 -14.58 -21.34 -29.57
CA ALA A 407 -13.56 -20.83 -28.64
C ALA A 407 -13.71 -21.37 -27.20
N LEU A 408 -14.73 -22.19 -26.92
CA LEU A 408 -15.10 -22.62 -25.57
C LEU A 408 -14.96 -24.13 -25.29
N SER A 409 -14.47 -24.93 -26.24
CA SER A 409 -14.24 -26.36 -26.01
C SER A 409 -12.79 -26.62 -25.62
N THR A 410 -12.56 -26.84 -24.32
CA THR A 410 -11.35 -27.44 -23.75
C THR A 410 -11.63 -28.87 -23.32
N ASP A 411 -12.14 -29.72 -24.21
CA ASP A 411 -12.26 -31.15 -23.93
C ASP A 411 -11.59 -31.93 -25.05
N GLY A 412 -10.48 -32.59 -24.69
CA GLY A 412 -9.83 -33.56 -25.53
C GLY A 412 -10.53 -34.90 -25.35
N GLU A 413 -11.37 -35.30 -26.30
CA GLU A 413 -11.70 -36.71 -26.49
C GLU A 413 -11.69 -37.08 -27.97
N SER A 414 -11.06 -38.24 -28.20
CA SER A 414 -10.87 -38.93 -29.46
C SER A 414 -12.17 -39.55 -29.97
N GLY A 415 -12.62 -39.12 -31.15
CA GLY A 415 -13.69 -39.77 -31.91
C GLY A 415 -13.34 -39.83 -33.39
N THR A 416 -12.96 -41.01 -33.86
CA THR A 416 -12.76 -41.34 -35.27
C THR A 416 -14.09 -41.39 -35.99
N GLU A 417 -14.32 -40.55 -37.00
CA GLU A 417 -15.22 -40.89 -38.10
C GLU A 417 -14.92 -40.10 -39.38
N ARG A 418 -14.84 -40.85 -40.50
CA ARG A 418 -14.52 -40.37 -41.84
C ARG A 418 -15.78 -39.81 -42.49
N GLY A 419 -15.74 -38.56 -42.93
CA GLY A 419 -16.78 -37.93 -43.76
C GLY A 419 -16.18 -36.89 -44.70
N THR A 420 -15.98 -37.27 -45.94
CA THR A 420 -15.37 -36.47 -47.02
C THR A 420 -16.35 -35.41 -47.54
N ILE A 421 -16.17 -34.13 -47.22
CA ILE A 421 -16.77 -33.02 -47.99
C ILE A 421 -15.73 -31.91 -48.16
N GLN A 422 -15.22 -31.78 -49.38
CA GLN A 422 -14.32 -30.72 -49.80
C GLN A 422 -15.10 -29.40 -49.93
N GLY A 423 -14.87 -28.48 -48.99
CA GLY A 423 -15.24 -27.08 -49.13
C GLY A 423 -14.10 -26.22 -48.58
N LYS A 424 -13.26 -25.65 -49.45
CA LYS A 424 -12.18 -24.71 -49.05
C LYS A 424 -12.80 -23.43 -48.50
N LYS A 425 -13.14 -23.39 -47.21
CA LYS A 425 -13.39 -22.14 -46.49
C LYS A 425 -12.04 -21.54 -46.10
N LYS A 426 -11.72 -20.36 -46.64
CA LYS A 426 -10.59 -19.53 -46.19
C LYS A 426 -10.77 -19.27 -44.69
N LYS A 427 -9.88 -19.80 -43.84
CA LYS A 427 -9.77 -19.35 -42.44
C LYS A 427 -9.51 -17.85 -42.48
N LYS A 428 -10.45 -17.03 -41.99
CA LYS A 428 -10.16 -15.63 -41.68
C LYS A 428 -8.99 -15.64 -40.70
N SER A 429 -7.82 -15.18 -41.13
CA SER A 429 -6.68 -15.00 -40.25
C SER A 429 -7.10 -14.08 -39.12
N ARG A 430 -6.86 -14.48 -37.87
CA ARG A 430 -6.93 -13.54 -36.74
C ARG A 430 -6.10 -12.31 -37.12
N PRO A 431 -6.61 -11.07 -36.94
CA PRO A 431 -5.81 -9.88 -37.20
C PRO A 431 -4.50 -10.02 -36.41
N LEU A 432 -3.36 -9.90 -37.09
CA LEU A 432 -2.06 -9.90 -36.44
C LEU A 432 -2.03 -8.66 -35.54
N VAL A 433 -2.18 -8.87 -34.25
CA VAL A 433 -2.02 -7.80 -33.27
C VAL A 433 -0.53 -7.57 -33.14
N GLN A 434 -0.05 -6.41 -33.59
CA GLN A 434 1.31 -5.97 -33.32
C GLN A 434 1.41 -5.53 -31.86
N TYR A 435 2.33 -6.12 -31.13
CA TYR A 435 2.75 -5.72 -29.80
C TYR A 435 4.09 -4.98 -29.92
N PHE A 436 4.44 -4.14 -28.95
CA PHE A 436 5.84 -3.72 -28.83
C PHE A 436 6.72 -4.96 -28.54
N ASP A 437 8.02 -4.83 -28.76
CA ASP A 437 8.92 -5.93 -28.40
C ASP A 437 8.95 -6.03 -26.88
N ASP A 438 8.26 -7.02 -26.31
CA ASP A 438 8.25 -7.32 -24.87
C ASP A 438 9.70 -7.54 -24.32
N LYS A 439 10.70 -7.70 -25.20
CA LYS A 439 12.13 -7.76 -24.86
C LYS A 439 12.80 -6.37 -24.76
N SER A 440 12.30 -5.36 -25.47
CA SER A 440 12.79 -3.98 -25.38
C SER A 440 12.07 -3.28 -24.24
N HIS A 441 12.55 -3.50 -23.03
CA HIS A 441 11.96 -2.97 -21.80
C HIS A 441 11.96 -1.43 -21.71
N GLY A 442 12.66 -0.72 -22.62
CA GLY A 442 12.74 0.75 -22.70
C GLY A 442 11.41 1.46 -22.92
N ASP A 443 10.49 0.86 -23.67
CA ASP A 443 9.20 1.49 -23.99
C ASP A 443 8.06 1.00 -23.08
N PHE A 444 8.37 0.23 -22.03
CA PHE A 444 7.35 -0.34 -21.15
C PHE A 444 6.87 0.71 -20.14
N THR A 445 5.59 1.06 -20.20
CA THR A 445 4.91 1.82 -19.16
C THR A 445 3.97 0.92 -18.37
N VAL A 446 4.03 0.99 -17.03
CA VAL A 446 3.04 0.33 -16.17
C VAL A 446 1.67 0.95 -16.43
N LEU A 447 0.70 0.13 -16.81
CA LEU A 447 -0.66 0.55 -17.08
C LEU A 447 -1.60 -0.07 -16.08
N ASP A 448 -2.54 0.74 -15.59
CA ASP A 448 -3.66 0.24 -14.82
C ASP A 448 -4.43 -0.83 -15.60
N PRO A 449 -4.92 -1.89 -14.91
CA PRO A 449 -5.70 -2.93 -15.54
C PRO A 449 -6.91 -2.34 -16.28
N CYS A 450 -6.99 -2.57 -17.59
CA CYS A 450 -8.07 -1.99 -18.38
C CYS A 450 -9.46 -2.40 -17.88
N ALA A 451 -10.38 -1.44 -17.92
CA ALA A 451 -11.74 -1.59 -17.45
C ALA A 451 -12.67 -0.71 -18.29
N HIS A 452 -13.38 -1.34 -19.23
CA HIS A 452 -14.25 -0.66 -20.18
C HIS A 452 -15.36 -1.60 -20.68
N PRO A 453 -16.50 -1.08 -21.14
CA PRO A 453 -17.49 -1.87 -21.87
C PRO A 453 -16.96 -2.26 -23.26
N GLY A 454 -17.36 -3.43 -23.76
CA GLY A 454 -16.96 -3.90 -25.09
C GLY A 454 -15.55 -4.52 -25.16
N THR A 455 -15.13 -4.88 -26.38
CA THR A 455 -13.85 -5.60 -26.59
C THR A 455 -12.65 -4.66 -26.55
N CYS A 456 -11.48 -5.13 -26.10
CA CYS A 456 -10.27 -4.31 -26.07
C CYS A 456 -9.79 -3.82 -27.44
N ALA A 457 -10.23 -4.44 -28.53
CA ALA A 457 -9.89 -4.01 -29.88
C ALA A 457 -10.71 -2.79 -30.34
N THR A 458 -11.90 -2.60 -29.78
CA THR A 458 -12.86 -1.57 -30.23
C THR A 458 -13.07 -0.48 -29.19
N ALA A 459 -12.86 -0.78 -27.91
CA ALA A 459 -13.20 0.10 -26.81
C ALA A 459 -11.96 0.83 -26.27
N MET A 460 -11.42 1.79 -27.04
CA MET A 460 -10.31 2.71 -26.68
C MET A 460 -9.42 2.21 -25.53
N CYS A 461 -8.93 0.98 -25.64
CA CYS A 461 -8.42 0.26 -24.49
C CYS A 461 -7.00 0.75 -24.22
N PRO A 462 -6.64 1.14 -22.99
CA PRO A 462 -5.26 1.58 -22.70
C PRO A 462 -4.22 0.54 -23.11
N CYS A 463 -4.49 -0.75 -22.85
CA CYS A 463 -3.61 -1.83 -23.29
C CYS A 463 -3.51 -1.91 -24.83
N TYR A 464 -4.58 -1.61 -25.56
CA TYR A 464 -4.56 -1.60 -27.02
C TYR A 464 -3.79 -0.40 -27.57
N THR A 465 -4.09 0.80 -27.09
CA THR A 465 -3.46 2.06 -27.52
C THR A 465 -1.95 2.03 -27.31
N ASN A 466 -1.50 1.51 -26.17
CA ASN A 466 -0.08 1.35 -25.85
C ASN A 466 0.55 0.06 -26.41
N LYS A 467 -0.17 -0.69 -27.27
CA LYS A 467 0.27 -1.97 -27.87
C LYS A 467 0.78 -3.01 -26.84
N MET A 468 0.25 -2.96 -25.63
CA MET A 468 0.55 -3.88 -24.53
C MET A 468 -0.39 -5.08 -24.50
N HIS A 469 0.10 -6.20 -23.97
CA HIS A 469 -0.76 -7.33 -23.63
C HIS A 469 -1.73 -6.96 -22.50
N CYS A 470 -2.98 -7.44 -22.60
CA CYS A 470 -3.88 -7.38 -21.46
C CYS A 470 -3.35 -8.32 -20.36
N GLN A 471 -3.29 -7.82 -19.13
CA GLN A 471 -2.80 -8.59 -17.99
C GLN A 471 -3.95 -9.38 -17.33
N PRO A 472 -3.64 -10.38 -16.49
CA PRO A 472 -4.67 -11.15 -15.77
C PRO A 472 -5.59 -10.29 -14.89
N ALA A 473 -5.08 -9.18 -14.38
CA ALA A 473 -5.86 -8.23 -13.56
C ALA A 473 -6.86 -7.39 -14.38
N CYS A 474 -6.76 -7.35 -15.72
CA CYS A 474 -7.66 -6.60 -16.58
C CYS A 474 -9.10 -7.13 -16.49
N ARG A 475 -10.08 -6.24 -16.58
CA ARG A 475 -11.51 -6.57 -16.51
C ARG A 475 -12.13 -6.95 -17.86
N CYS A 476 -11.31 -7.09 -18.91
CA CYS A 476 -11.73 -7.50 -20.24
C CYS A 476 -12.14 -8.99 -20.36
N GLY A 477 -11.95 -9.78 -19.29
CA GLY A 477 -12.29 -11.20 -19.23
C GLY A 477 -11.24 -12.14 -19.82
N LEU A 478 -11.36 -13.43 -19.48
CA LEU A 478 -10.40 -14.50 -19.86
C LEU A 478 -10.39 -14.85 -21.36
N SER A 479 -11.44 -14.48 -22.09
CA SER A 479 -11.55 -14.70 -23.53
C SER A 479 -10.93 -13.55 -24.35
N CYS A 480 -10.27 -12.58 -23.69
CA CYS A 480 -9.66 -11.45 -24.36
C CYS A 480 -8.48 -11.91 -25.22
N VAL A 481 -8.59 -11.68 -26.53
CA VAL A 481 -7.57 -12.08 -27.52
C VAL A 481 -6.22 -11.35 -27.36
N ARG A 482 -6.17 -10.29 -26.53
CA ARG A 482 -4.94 -9.54 -26.22
C ARG A 482 -4.18 -10.07 -25.01
N GLN A 483 -4.76 -10.98 -24.23
CA GLN A 483 -4.04 -11.62 -23.14
C GLN A 483 -2.88 -12.47 -23.70
N TRP A 484 -1.78 -12.54 -22.94
CA TRP A 484 -0.66 -13.39 -23.29
C TRP A 484 -1.11 -14.87 -23.40
N PRO A 485 -0.72 -15.61 -24.44
CA PRO A 485 -1.13 -17.00 -24.58
C PRO A 485 -0.46 -17.90 -23.53
N ALA A 486 -1.23 -18.85 -22.99
CA ALA A 486 -0.68 -19.86 -22.08
C ALA A 486 0.38 -20.72 -22.77
N CYS A 487 1.44 -21.08 -22.04
CA CYS A 487 2.45 -22.02 -22.54
C CYS A 487 1.90 -23.46 -22.60
N ALA A 488 2.41 -24.25 -23.54
CA ALA A 488 2.06 -25.67 -23.67
C ALA A 488 3.04 -26.61 -22.93
N CYS A 489 3.94 -26.05 -22.12
CA CYS A 489 5.02 -26.76 -21.43
C CYS A 489 4.51 -27.62 -20.27
N GLN A 490 5.32 -28.57 -19.83
CA GLN A 490 5.04 -29.40 -18.64
C GLN A 490 5.67 -28.84 -17.36
N LYS A 491 6.87 -28.22 -17.46
CA LYS A 491 7.59 -27.65 -16.30
C LYS A 491 8.42 -26.39 -16.59
N CYS A 492 8.68 -26.05 -17.86
CA CYS A 492 9.48 -24.87 -18.24
C CYS A 492 10.89 -24.86 -17.62
N GLU A 493 11.55 -26.04 -17.56
CA GLU A 493 12.90 -26.19 -17.00
C GLU A 493 13.98 -25.65 -17.95
N ASP A 494 13.68 -25.55 -19.25
CA ASP A 494 14.56 -25.02 -20.27
C ASP A 494 14.12 -23.62 -20.73
N ALA A 495 15.08 -22.84 -21.25
CA ALA A 495 14.84 -21.52 -21.80
C ALA A 495 14.01 -21.53 -23.10
N SER A 496 13.51 -22.68 -23.56
CA SER A 496 12.68 -22.80 -24.77
C SER A 496 11.21 -22.43 -24.53
N CYS A 497 10.79 -22.31 -23.27
CA CYS A 497 9.44 -21.91 -22.91
C CYS A 497 9.10 -20.54 -23.54
N PRO A 498 7.96 -20.38 -24.23
CA PRO A 498 7.60 -19.10 -24.85
C PRO A 498 7.44 -17.96 -23.84
N CYS A 499 7.03 -18.26 -22.59
CA CYS A 499 6.99 -17.27 -21.52
C CYS A 499 8.40 -16.80 -21.15
N ALA A 500 9.34 -17.73 -20.93
CA ALA A 500 10.73 -17.42 -20.59
C ALA A 500 11.44 -16.67 -21.73
N LEU A 501 11.23 -17.06 -22.99
CA LEU A 501 11.74 -16.37 -24.17
C LEU A 501 11.20 -14.94 -24.31
N GLY A 502 9.97 -14.71 -23.83
CA GLY A 502 9.36 -13.39 -23.73
C GLY A 502 9.79 -12.58 -22.51
N LYS A 503 10.74 -13.07 -21.70
CA LYS A 503 11.15 -12.46 -20.41
C LYS A 503 9.96 -12.27 -19.45
N ARG A 504 9.08 -13.28 -19.38
CA ARG A 504 7.90 -13.32 -18.51
C ARG A 504 7.88 -14.60 -17.69
N GLU A 505 7.44 -14.52 -16.43
CA GLU A 505 7.07 -15.71 -15.68
C GLU A 505 5.75 -16.32 -16.18
N CYS A 506 5.58 -17.61 -15.94
CA CYS A 506 4.34 -18.31 -16.27
C CYS A 506 3.21 -17.84 -15.35
N VAL A 507 2.10 -17.39 -15.94
CA VAL A 507 0.97 -16.81 -15.21
C VAL A 507 0.11 -17.92 -14.57
N PRO A 508 -0.14 -17.89 -13.25
CA PRO A 508 -1.08 -18.79 -12.57
C PRO A 508 -2.51 -18.69 -13.15
N GLY A 509 -3.21 -19.81 -13.28
CA GLY A 509 -4.56 -19.88 -13.88
C GLY A 509 -4.59 -19.82 -15.41
N LEU A 510 -3.59 -19.23 -16.06
CA LEU A 510 -3.42 -19.27 -17.52
C LEU A 510 -2.53 -20.45 -17.93
N CYS A 511 -1.32 -20.53 -17.37
CA CYS A 511 -0.34 -21.57 -17.66
C CYS A 511 -0.58 -22.84 -16.81
N VAL A 512 -1.77 -23.42 -16.94
CA VAL A 512 -2.25 -24.54 -16.09
C VAL A 512 -1.42 -25.81 -16.31
N ARG A 513 -1.07 -26.13 -17.57
CA ARG A 513 -0.37 -27.39 -17.90
C ARG A 513 1.01 -27.50 -17.23
N CYS A 514 1.75 -26.39 -17.20
CA CYS A 514 3.05 -26.35 -16.55
C CYS A 514 2.95 -26.30 -15.01
N ASP A 515 1.75 -26.14 -14.46
CA ASP A 515 1.49 -25.90 -13.04
C ASP A 515 2.20 -24.66 -12.52
N ALA A 516 1.93 -23.54 -13.18
CA ALA A 516 2.33 -22.23 -12.68
C ALA A 516 1.67 -21.87 -11.34
N GLY A 517 0.54 -22.52 -11.01
CA GLY A 517 -0.19 -22.35 -9.75
C GLY A 517 0.42 -23.09 -8.55
N GLY A 518 1.46 -23.91 -8.75
CA GLY A 518 2.21 -24.47 -7.62
C GLY A 518 1.54 -25.64 -6.88
N SER A 519 0.57 -26.33 -7.49
CA SER A 519 -0.21 -27.36 -6.78
C SER A 519 0.51 -28.71 -6.66
N ARG A 520 1.51 -28.98 -7.51
CA ARG A 520 2.29 -30.23 -7.49
C ARG A 520 3.57 -30.07 -6.69
N LYS A 521 4.15 -31.20 -6.25
CA LYS A 521 5.43 -31.26 -5.52
C LYS A 521 6.59 -30.57 -6.24
N ASN A 522 6.62 -30.68 -7.57
CA ASN A 522 7.61 -30.03 -8.44
C ASN A 522 6.86 -29.16 -9.47
N PRO A 523 6.54 -27.90 -9.13
CA PRO A 523 5.77 -27.01 -10.00
C PRO A 523 6.63 -26.39 -11.10
N CYS A 524 6.05 -25.52 -11.93
CA CYS A 524 6.74 -24.83 -13.02
C CYS A 524 8.01 -24.10 -12.56
N SER A 525 9.15 -24.31 -13.22
CA SER A 525 10.43 -23.65 -12.89
C SER A 525 10.45 -22.16 -13.26
N ASN A 526 9.60 -21.72 -14.19
CA ASN A 526 9.49 -20.31 -14.61
C ASN A 526 8.46 -19.54 -13.76
N THR A 527 8.54 -19.68 -12.44
CA THR A 527 7.64 -19.04 -11.44
C THR A 527 8.36 -18.75 -10.11
N ARG A 528 9.69 -18.66 -10.13
CA ARG A 528 10.53 -18.52 -8.91
C ARG A 528 10.37 -17.14 -8.26
N MET A 529 10.23 -16.09 -9.07
CA MET A 529 10.08 -14.71 -8.58
C MET A 529 8.70 -14.48 -7.96
N GLN A 530 7.61 -14.88 -8.62
CA GLN A 530 6.27 -14.74 -8.05
C GLN A 530 6.07 -15.56 -6.77
N ARG A 531 6.80 -16.67 -6.62
CA ARG A 531 6.79 -17.52 -5.42
C ARG A 531 7.80 -17.07 -4.35
N GLN A 532 8.68 -16.11 -4.67
CA GLN A 532 9.81 -15.71 -3.82
C GLN A 532 10.66 -16.91 -3.39
N ASP A 533 10.88 -17.85 -4.32
CA ASP A 533 11.66 -19.08 -4.11
C ASP A 533 13.17 -18.79 -4.28
N SER A 534 13.66 -17.81 -3.51
CA SER A 534 15.03 -17.32 -3.57
C SER A 534 15.97 -18.09 -2.65
N LYS A 535 17.25 -18.10 -3.01
CA LYS A 535 18.32 -18.62 -2.16
C LYS A 535 18.54 -17.73 -0.94
N LEU A 536 18.94 -18.34 0.19
CA LEU A 536 19.22 -17.60 1.41
C LEU A 536 20.59 -16.92 1.30
N LEU A 537 20.65 -15.63 1.65
CA LEU A 537 21.86 -14.82 1.63
C LEU A 537 22.25 -14.44 3.06
N GLU A 538 23.56 -14.27 3.30
CA GLU A 538 24.11 -13.71 4.54
C GLU A 538 24.74 -12.35 4.24
N VAL A 539 24.54 -11.36 5.12
CA VAL A 539 25.20 -10.04 5.01
C VAL A 539 26.27 -9.92 6.08
N LYS A 540 27.51 -9.68 5.66
CA LYS A 540 28.67 -9.47 6.53
C LYS A 540 29.66 -8.51 5.89
N THR A 541 30.74 -8.18 6.58
CA THR A 541 31.82 -7.36 6.01
C THR A 541 32.36 -8.02 4.74
N GLY A 542 32.31 -7.29 3.63
CA GLY A 542 32.73 -7.74 2.32
C GLY A 542 33.82 -6.86 1.73
N SER A 543 34.00 -6.96 0.42
CA SER A 543 35.06 -6.25 -0.30
C SER A 543 34.84 -4.72 -0.27
N PHE A 544 33.59 -4.28 -0.29
CA PHE A 544 33.20 -2.87 -0.27
C PHE A 544 32.15 -2.61 0.82
N GLY A 545 32.61 -2.47 2.07
CA GLY A 545 31.72 -2.27 3.21
C GLY A 545 30.99 -3.57 3.61
N LEU A 546 29.67 -3.58 3.54
CA LEU A 546 28.87 -4.80 3.73
C LEU A 546 28.59 -5.46 2.37
N GLY A 547 28.70 -6.78 2.30
CA GLY A 547 28.44 -7.58 1.11
C GLY A 547 27.44 -8.70 1.38
N ALA A 548 26.79 -9.19 0.32
CA ALA A 548 25.95 -10.37 0.34
C ALA A 548 26.76 -11.63 0.00
N PHE A 549 26.54 -12.71 0.74
CA PHE A 549 27.27 -13.96 0.63
C PHE A 549 26.34 -15.15 0.48
N ALA A 550 26.79 -16.14 -0.30
CA ALA A 550 26.11 -17.42 -0.46
C ALA A 550 26.10 -18.20 0.86
N THR A 551 24.95 -18.76 1.25
CA THR A 551 24.84 -19.65 2.42
C THR A 551 24.95 -21.13 2.08
N GLU A 552 24.77 -21.47 0.79
CA GLU A 552 24.86 -22.82 0.25
C GLU A 552 25.50 -22.80 -1.15
N ASP A 553 25.92 -23.96 -1.64
CA ASP A 553 26.36 -24.13 -3.03
C ASP A 553 25.20 -23.88 -4.00
N MET A 554 25.44 -23.04 -5.00
CA MET A 554 24.44 -22.66 -6.00
C MET A 554 24.94 -22.97 -7.40
N GLY A 555 24.08 -23.57 -8.23
CA GLY A 555 24.34 -23.79 -9.65
C GLY A 555 24.22 -22.50 -10.46
N VAL A 556 24.38 -22.61 -11.78
CA VAL A 556 24.07 -21.52 -12.73
C VAL A 556 22.57 -21.23 -12.72
N ASP A 557 22.18 -19.97 -12.90
CA ASP A 557 20.79 -19.51 -12.96
C ASP A 557 19.99 -19.77 -11.67
N ALA A 558 20.66 -19.81 -10.52
CA ALA A 558 20.01 -19.87 -9.22
C ALA A 558 19.46 -18.49 -8.86
N PHE A 559 18.17 -18.42 -8.51
CA PHE A 559 17.49 -17.17 -8.17
C PHE A 559 17.88 -16.70 -6.76
N LEU A 560 18.42 -15.50 -6.64
CA LEU A 560 18.94 -14.93 -5.39
C LEU A 560 17.94 -13.98 -4.71
N GLY A 561 16.95 -13.48 -5.45
CA GLY A 561 15.93 -12.56 -4.96
C GLY A 561 15.61 -11.46 -5.96
N THR A 562 14.55 -10.70 -5.68
CA THR A 562 14.16 -9.51 -6.43
C THR A 562 14.77 -8.27 -5.80
N TYR A 563 15.24 -7.29 -6.58
CA TYR A 563 15.62 -5.97 -6.05
C TYR A 563 14.38 -5.25 -5.53
N VAL A 564 14.38 -4.94 -4.24
CA VAL A 564 13.27 -4.28 -3.55
C VAL A 564 13.69 -2.89 -3.11
N GLY A 565 12.83 -1.91 -3.36
CA GLY A 565 13.04 -0.51 -2.98
C GLY A 565 11.79 0.34 -3.13
N HIS A 566 11.93 1.65 -2.95
CA HIS A 566 10.94 2.60 -3.42
C HIS A 566 10.90 2.62 -4.95
N ILE A 567 9.71 2.60 -5.54
CA ILE A 567 9.51 2.80 -6.98
C ILE A 567 9.35 4.29 -7.22
N LEU A 568 10.28 4.86 -7.97
CA LEU A 568 10.41 6.27 -8.28
C LEU A 568 10.20 6.51 -9.78
N THR A 569 9.60 7.66 -10.11
CA THR A 569 9.68 8.23 -11.47
C THR A 569 10.98 9.01 -11.63
N ASN A 570 11.42 9.28 -12.87
CA ASN A 570 12.64 10.04 -13.17
C ASN A 570 12.79 11.33 -12.34
N ASN A 571 11.73 12.14 -12.26
CA ASN A 571 11.76 13.38 -11.46
C ASN A 571 12.01 13.12 -9.97
N ALA A 572 11.41 12.06 -9.42
CA ALA A 572 11.54 11.73 -8.00
C ALA A 572 12.94 11.17 -7.67
N ALA A 573 13.57 10.48 -8.62
CA ALA A 573 14.94 10.04 -8.48
C ALA A 573 15.92 11.23 -8.39
N ASP A 574 15.67 12.34 -9.09
CA ASP A 574 16.52 13.53 -9.01
C ASP A 574 16.57 14.13 -7.58
N HIS A 575 15.46 14.04 -6.82
CA HIS A 575 15.43 14.49 -5.42
C HIS A 575 16.43 13.76 -4.51
N THR A 576 16.87 12.56 -4.90
CA THR A 576 17.83 11.76 -4.12
C THR A 576 19.29 12.11 -4.39
N SER A 577 19.60 12.87 -5.46
CA SER A 577 20.97 13.08 -5.92
C SER A 577 21.86 13.83 -4.92
N GLU A 578 21.36 14.86 -4.23
CA GLU A 578 22.12 15.54 -3.17
C GLU A 578 22.42 14.61 -1.98
N ILE A 579 21.46 13.76 -1.61
CA ILE A 579 21.61 12.78 -0.53
C ILE A 579 22.71 11.78 -0.90
N MET A 580 22.66 11.25 -2.12
CA MET A 580 23.61 10.28 -2.63
C MET A 580 25.03 10.87 -2.77
N ALA A 581 25.13 12.10 -3.27
CA ALA A 581 26.40 12.81 -3.37
C ALA A 581 27.01 13.10 -1.99
N HIS A 582 26.16 13.44 -1.01
CA HIS A 582 26.59 13.73 0.37
C HIS A 582 27.03 12.48 1.12
N ASN A 583 26.26 11.39 1.02
CA ASN A 583 26.51 10.16 1.78
C ASN A 583 27.39 9.13 1.02
N GLY A 584 27.74 9.42 -0.23
CA GLY A 584 28.61 8.62 -1.10
C GLY A 584 28.02 7.27 -1.54
N ARG A 585 26.70 7.09 -1.49
CA ARG A 585 26.03 5.81 -1.72
C ARG A 585 24.90 5.97 -2.74
N ASN A 586 24.85 5.05 -3.71
CA ASN A 586 23.80 4.99 -4.71
C ASN A 586 23.11 3.61 -4.66
N TYR A 587 21.81 3.63 -4.39
CA TYR A 587 20.94 2.45 -4.41
C TYR A 587 19.83 2.56 -5.47
N LEU A 588 19.98 3.48 -6.43
CA LEU A 588 19.11 3.58 -7.59
C LEU A 588 19.46 2.48 -8.58
N PHE A 589 18.45 1.72 -8.98
CA PHE A 589 18.54 0.69 -10.01
C PHE A 589 17.48 0.97 -11.08
N GLU A 590 17.95 1.27 -12.29
CA GLU A 590 17.14 1.49 -13.48
C GLU A 590 17.42 0.39 -14.50
N PHE A 591 16.39 -0.07 -15.20
CA PHE A 591 16.54 -1.09 -16.25
C PHE A 591 16.74 -0.50 -17.65
N SER A 592 16.11 0.65 -17.92
CA SER A 592 16.17 1.33 -19.21
C SER A 592 15.71 2.78 -19.04
N ILE A 593 16.19 3.64 -19.94
CA ILE A 593 15.78 5.05 -20.04
C ILE A 593 14.25 5.11 -20.07
N ASP A 594 13.68 5.93 -19.19
CA ASP A 594 12.23 6.16 -19.01
C ASP A 594 11.43 5.04 -18.31
N ALA A 595 12.11 4.03 -17.73
CA ALA A 595 11.47 3.04 -16.87
C ALA A 595 11.36 3.48 -15.40
N GLU A 596 10.60 2.72 -14.60
CA GLU A 596 10.57 2.88 -13.15
C GLU A 596 11.97 2.67 -12.54
N ILE A 597 12.36 3.56 -11.64
CA ILE A 597 13.63 3.50 -10.91
C ILE A 597 13.36 2.92 -9.52
N PHE A 598 14.15 1.93 -9.12
CA PHE A 598 14.05 1.33 -7.78
C PHE A 598 15.13 1.90 -6.87
N ASP A 599 14.74 2.53 -5.76
CA ASP A 599 15.65 3.04 -4.73
C ASP A 599 15.62 2.18 -3.47
N ALA A 600 16.70 1.43 -3.23
CA ALA A 600 16.82 0.60 -2.03
C ALA A 600 17.48 1.31 -0.83
N ALA A 601 17.61 2.64 -0.81
CA ALA A 601 18.27 3.37 0.28
C ALA A 601 17.55 3.19 1.62
N GLN A 602 16.24 3.49 1.68
CA GLN A 602 15.45 3.51 2.91
C GLN A 602 14.60 2.26 3.14
N VAL A 603 14.28 1.53 2.08
CA VAL A 603 13.46 0.31 2.10
C VAL A 603 14.12 -0.70 1.18
N GLY A 604 14.22 -1.97 1.60
CA GLY A 604 14.85 -2.97 0.75
C GLY A 604 15.02 -4.34 1.40
N ASN A 605 15.72 -5.23 0.70
CA ASN A 605 16.07 -6.57 1.18
C ASN A 605 17.58 -6.83 1.03
N LEU A 606 18.00 -8.07 1.21
CA LEU A 606 19.43 -8.44 1.20
C LEU A 606 20.10 -8.24 -0.17
N THR A 607 19.35 -8.15 -1.28
CA THR A 607 19.95 -8.00 -2.62
C THR A 607 20.57 -6.61 -2.82
N ARG A 608 20.26 -5.62 -1.97
CA ARG A 608 20.91 -4.30 -1.97
C ARG A 608 22.39 -4.34 -1.57
N PHE A 609 22.86 -5.44 -1.01
CA PHE A 609 24.25 -5.65 -0.59
C PHE A 609 25.08 -6.43 -1.62
N LEU A 610 24.55 -6.66 -2.83
CA LEU A 610 25.33 -7.19 -3.95
C LEU A 610 26.32 -6.12 -4.43
N ASN A 611 27.59 -6.27 -4.07
CA ASN A 611 28.61 -5.27 -4.38
C ASN A 611 28.99 -5.27 -5.86
N HIS A 612 29.53 -4.15 -6.32
CA HIS A 612 30.03 -4.03 -7.68
C HIS A 612 31.30 -4.88 -7.92
N LYS A 613 31.37 -5.56 -9.06
CA LYS A 613 32.64 -6.05 -9.63
C LYS A 613 32.57 -6.14 -11.16
N GLY A 614 33.20 -5.20 -11.86
CA GLY A 614 33.18 -5.15 -13.33
C GLY A 614 34.14 -6.13 -14.03
N ASN A 615 34.32 -5.90 -15.33
CA ASN A 615 35.24 -6.63 -16.21
C ASN A 615 34.97 -8.14 -16.28
N GLY A 616 33.70 -8.55 -16.15
CA GLY A 616 33.27 -9.95 -16.21
C GLY A 616 33.71 -10.79 -15.00
N MET A 617 34.11 -10.15 -13.90
CA MET A 617 34.47 -10.83 -12.65
C MET A 617 33.31 -10.97 -11.67
N ASP A 618 32.15 -10.39 -12.00
CA ASP A 618 30.89 -10.61 -11.31
C ASP A 618 30.39 -12.05 -11.46
N ASN A 619 29.66 -12.52 -10.46
CA ASN A 619 29.08 -13.86 -10.41
C ASN A 619 27.54 -13.85 -10.38
N VAL A 620 26.92 -12.66 -10.43
CA VAL A 620 25.48 -12.42 -10.45
C VAL A 620 25.09 -11.62 -11.68
N ASP A 621 23.97 -11.99 -12.29
CA ASP A 621 23.29 -11.27 -13.35
C ASP A 621 22.00 -10.64 -12.83
N ALA A 622 21.65 -9.48 -13.37
CA ALA A 622 20.37 -8.83 -13.14
C ALA A 622 19.50 -8.98 -14.39
N SER A 623 18.24 -9.39 -14.23
CA SER A 623 17.28 -9.54 -15.32
C SER A 623 15.96 -8.89 -14.96
N SER A 624 15.47 -7.99 -15.81
CA SER A 624 14.07 -7.53 -15.75
C SER A 624 13.16 -8.62 -16.31
N ILE A 625 12.19 -9.03 -15.50
CA ILE A 625 11.24 -10.07 -15.84
C ILE A 625 9.84 -9.55 -15.53
N LEU A 626 8.91 -9.75 -16.46
CA LEU A 626 7.51 -9.40 -16.25
C LEU A 626 6.81 -10.51 -15.47
N VAL A 627 6.46 -10.22 -14.23
CA VAL A 627 5.88 -11.13 -13.25
C VAL A 627 4.43 -10.71 -12.96
N ASN A 628 3.47 -11.44 -13.52
CA ASN A 628 2.02 -11.18 -13.36
C ASN A 628 1.56 -9.74 -13.71
N GLY A 629 2.28 -9.06 -14.60
CA GLY A 629 1.97 -7.70 -15.04
C GLY A 629 2.85 -6.62 -14.41
N GLU A 630 3.75 -6.96 -13.49
CA GLU A 630 4.74 -6.07 -12.89
C GLU A 630 6.14 -6.40 -13.40
N HIS A 631 6.94 -5.40 -13.78
CA HIS A 631 8.36 -5.60 -13.99
C HIS A 631 9.07 -5.74 -12.64
N GLN A 632 9.92 -6.75 -12.55
CA GLN A 632 10.75 -6.98 -11.38
C GLN A 632 12.18 -7.25 -11.82
N ILE A 633 13.15 -6.76 -11.04
CA ILE A 633 14.57 -7.02 -11.26
C ILE A 633 14.95 -8.26 -10.44
N GLY A 634 15.13 -9.39 -11.09
CA GLY A 634 15.60 -10.61 -10.45
C GLY A 634 17.11 -10.77 -10.56
N PHE A 635 17.75 -11.24 -9.50
CA PHE A 635 19.17 -11.60 -9.51
C PHE A 635 19.36 -13.11 -9.64
N PHE A 636 20.28 -13.50 -10.50
CA PHE A 636 20.56 -14.90 -10.83
C PHE A 636 22.06 -15.15 -10.89
N THR A 637 22.52 -16.32 -10.48
CA THR A 637 23.95 -16.66 -10.58
C THR A 637 24.39 -16.87 -12.05
N LYS A 638 25.51 -16.26 -12.45
CA LYS A 638 26.11 -16.43 -13.80
C LYS A 638 26.86 -17.75 -13.96
N ARG A 639 27.33 -18.29 -12.84
CA ARG A 639 28.11 -19.52 -12.76
C ARG A 639 27.78 -20.27 -11.47
N ARG A 640 28.41 -21.43 -11.27
CA ARG A 640 28.43 -22.07 -9.95
C ARG A 640 29.08 -21.13 -8.92
N VAL A 641 28.48 -21.03 -7.75
CA VAL A 641 28.93 -20.25 -6.59
C VAL A 641 29.00 -21.20 -5.40
N ASP A 642 30.10 -21.19 -4.67
CA ASP A 642 30.28 -22.06 -3.51
C ASP A 642 29.77 -21.38 -2.23
N ALA A 643 29.39 -22.17 -1.22
CA ALA A 643 28.96 -21.64 0.07
C ALA A 643 30.04 -20.73 0.69
N GLY A 644 29.64 -19.56 1.18
CA GLY A 644 30.52 -18.55 1.77
C GLY A 644 31.18 -17.59 0.78
N GLU A 645 30.99 -17.75 -0.53
CA GLU A 645 31.49 -16.82 -1.55
C GLU A 645 30.70 -15.50 -1.55
N GLU A 646 31.38 -14.36 -1.75
CA GLU A 646 30.74 -13.05 -1.92
C GLU A 646 30.08 -12.95 -3.30
N LEU A 647 28.88 -12.40 -3.34
CA LEU A 647 28.08 -12.22 -4.53
C LEU A 647 28.26 -10.80 -5.08
N PHE A 648 28.66 -10.72 -6.34
CA PHE A 648 28.98 -9.48 -7.03
C PHE A 648 28.15 -9.31 -8.28
N LEU A 649 27.76 -8.06 -8.53
CA LEU A 649 27.04 -7.62 -9.71
C LEU A 649 27.91 -6.63 -10.51
N ASP A 650 27.82 -6.64 -11.84
CA ASP A 650 28.29 -5.49 -12.62
C ASP A 650 27.21 -4.39 -12.62
N TYR A 651 27.57 -3.20 -12.13
CA TYR A 651 26.63 -2.06 -12.04
C TYR A 651 26.44 -1.37 -13.40
N GLY A 652 27.25 -1.73 -14.39
CA GLY A 652 27.18 -1.17 -15.74
C GLY A 652 27.74 0.25 -15.84
N LEU A 653 27.94 0.69 -17.09
CA LEU A 653 28.60 1.95 -17.40
C LEU A 653 27.78 3.17 -16.93
N ASN A 654 26.46 3.12 -17.06
CA ASN A 654 25.55 4.22 -16.71
C ASN A 654 25.63 4.62 -15.24
N TYR A 655 25.82 3.63 -14.34
CA TYR A 655 26.05 3.90 -12.92
C TYR A 655 27.24 4.86 -12.73
N TRP A 656 28.33 4.65 -13.46
CA TRP A 656 29.56 5.46 -13.30
C TRP A 656 29.51 6.80 -14.03
N LEU A 657 28.76 6.89 -15.14
CA LEU A 657 28.61 8.14 -15.91
C LEU A 657 27.75 9.17 -15.19
N ASN A 658 26.67 8.74 -14.52
CA ASN A 658 25.72 9.63 -13.86
C ASN A 658 26.26 10.25 -12.54
N HIS A 659 27.37 9.75 -12.00
CA HIS A 659 27.97 10.21 -10.73
C HIS A 659 29.15 11.17 -10.88
N GLY A 660 29.27 11.85 -12.02
CA GLY A 660 30.30 12.88 -12.22
C GLY A 660 31.70 12.29 -12.07
N GLY A 661 32.16 11.60 -13.10
CA GLY A 661 33.41 10.84 -13.14
C GLY A 661 34.57 11.45 -12.32
N LYS A 662 34.73 10.97 -11.09
CA LYS A 662 36.06 10.81 -10.53
C LYS A 662 36.57 9.47 -11.03
N LYS A 663 37.40 9.52 -12.08
CA LYS A 663 38.32 8.44 -12.41
C LYS A 663 39.07 8.08 -11.12
N GLY A 664 38.71 6.97 -10.50
CA GLY A 664 39.61 6.28 -9.59
C GLY A 664 40.84 5.90 -10.41
N LEU A 665 41.98 6.50 -10.09
CA LEU A 665 43.25 6.12 -10.68
C LEU A 665 43.51 4.64 -10.40
N GLY A 666 43.75 3.89 -11.47
CA GLY A 666 44.28 2.54 -11.41
C GLY A 666 43.64 1.64 -12.45
N ASP A 667 43.86 1.91 -13.73
CA ASP A 667 43.98 0.86 -14.75
C ASP A 667 44.44 1.48 -16.08
N GLU A 668 45.71 1.26 -16.41
CA GLU A 668 46.23 1.46 -17.76
C GLU A 668 45.79 0.26 -18.61
N GLY A 669 44.82 0.49 -19.50
CA GLY A 669 44.39 -0.48 -20.50
C GLY A 669 43.68 0.24 -21.63
N THR A 670 44.38 0.37 -22.76
CA THR A 670 43.90 0.96 -24.01
C THR A 670 42.54 0.42 -24.44
N VAL A 671 41.54 1.32 -24.54
CA VAL A 671 40.25 1.03 -25.21
C VAL A 671 40.51 0.96 -26.70
N ALA A 672 40.26 -0.21 -27.30
CA ALA A 672 40.19 -0.35 -28.75
C ALA A 672 38.84 0.17 -29.23
N ASP A 673 38.87 1.07 -30.21
CA ASP A 673 37.70 1.63 -30.89
C ASP A 673 36.78 0.53 -31.45
N GLY A 674 35.49 0.60 -31.14
CA GLY A 674 34.48 -0.26 -31.75
C GLY A 674 33.25 -0.52 -30.91
N VAL A 675 32.55 0.52 -30.44
CA VAL A 675 31.12 0.39 -30.07
C VAL A 675 30.39 1.59 -30.67
N GLU A 676 29.43 1.28 -31.53
CA GLU A 676 28.58 2.23 -32.24
C GLU A 676 27.71 3.05 -31.27
N ASP A 677 27.39 4.27 -31.70
CA ASP A 677 26.59 5.31 -31.04
C ASP A 677 25.42 4.80 -30.17
N PHE A 678 25.44 5.21 -28.89
CA PHE A 678 24.24 5.55 -28.13
C PHE A 678 24.48 6.89 -27.44
N GLY A 679 24.32 7.98 -28.19
CA GLY A 679 24.19 9.30 -27.61
C GLY A 679 22.80 9.48 -27.01
N VAL A 680 22.70 9.98 -25.78
CA VAL A 680 21.84 11.12 -25.42
C VAL A 680 22.47 11.84 -24.22
N ILE A 681 22.71 13.13 -24.42
CA ILE A 681 23.09 14.14 -23.44
C ILE A 681 21.77 14.66 -22.82
N PHE A 682 21.71 14.82 -21.49
CA PHE A 682 20.66 15.62 -20.85
C PHE A 682 20.84 17.10 -21.26
N GLU A 683 20.26 17.52 -22.39
CA GLU A 683 20.08 18.94 -22.67
C GLU A 683 18.93 19.49 -21.81
N ARG A 684 19.29 20.44 -20.95
CA ARG A 684 18.34 21.29 -20.21
C ARG A 684 17.39 21.94 -21.22
N SER A 685 16.08 21.72 -21.07
CA SER A 685 15.09 22.59 -21.71
C SER A 685 15.27 24.03 -21.20
N PRO A 686 15.25 25.04 -22.07
CA PRO A 686 15.40 26.43 -21.66
C PRO A 686 14.16 26.90 -20.90
N GLN A 687 14.39 27.52 -19.74
CA GLN A 687 13.39 28.25 -18.97
C GLN A 687 12.68 29.27 -19.89
N ALA A 688 11.35 29.24 -19.86
CA ALA A 688 10.53 30.29 -20.45
C ALA A 688 10.84 31.61 -19.74
N ASN A 689 11.21 32.64 -20.51
CA ASN A 689 11.31 34.02 -20.05
C ASN A 689 9.97 34.43 -19.43
N VAL A 690 9.98 34.76 -18.15
CA VAL A 690 8.95 35.60 -17.53
C VAL A 690 9.31 37.03 -17.91
N ASP A 691 8.50 37.62 -18.78
CA ASP A 691 8.53 39.05 -19.07
C ASP A 691 8.18 39.81 -17.78
N GLU A 692 9.12 40.62 -17.31
CA GLU A 692 8.83 41.75 -16.43
C GLU A 692 7.97 42.74 -17.23
N THR A 693 6.67 42.85 -16.94
CA THR A 693 5.93 44.13 -17.02
C THR A 693 4.56 44.04 -16.33
N VAL A 694 4.40 44.93 -15.34
CA VAL A 694 3.20 45.37 -14.58
C VAL A 694 2.74 44.52 -13.40
#